data_AF-A0A2D7ZQH5-F1
#
_entry.id   AF-A0A2D7ZQH5-F1
#
_cell.length_a   1.000
_cell.length_b   1.000
_cell.length_c   1.000
_cell.angle_alpha   90.00
_cell.angle_beta   90.00
_cell.angle_gamma   90.00
#
_symmetry.space_group_name_H-M   'P 1'
#
loop_
_entity.id
_entity.type
_entity.pdbx_description
1 polymer ?
#
loop_
_entity_poly.entity_id
_entity_poly.type
_entity_poly.pdbx_seq_one_letter_code
_entity_poly.pdbx_strand_id
1 'polypeptide(L)'
;MDRSALRRDFVTRPIYQMAKGVLPEMSATEAEAIAAGDVWWDAALFSGDPDWQALLDVPAAKLTEAERAFIDGPVDQLCAMLDDWKINWEDRDLPPEAWDFIKRERFFGMIIPEEFGGLGFSPYAHSEVVRKISTRSVAAAVTVMVPNSLGPGELLMQFGTEAQKSHWLPRLADGREIPAFGLTSSEAGSDATAMTDTGVVCEGEYKGQKVLGLRLNWAKRYITLGPIATVLGLAVKIKDPDGLLGGEEDLGITVVLAPTDTPGIEIGRRHIPSMQAFQNGPNSGHDVFLPMDAILGGQEQIGKGWMMLNAALAAGRGISLPSLSAAGAAMAARTTGAYSRVRTQFRIPIGEFEGVQERLGRIAANAYLLDAARRFTCAGLALGHHPSVVSAIMKNSATERMRISANDAMDVHAGKAVIDGPKNYLGTFYRSVPVGITVEGANILTRSLIVFGQGAIRAHPFILKEMEALADEDTQRGLAAFDVTVWAHAGHILRTAKNAFIRSWSDGLIGPAPETGPTKRYYRKLSRYAASFALASDAALLSMGGSLKRKEMLSARFGDILAELYLLSATLKRWEEDGRQEADLPLVEWIMQDGFLTIERRLKEILDNFPNQPLAWLLGLFVLPFGVIRRGPSDRVTRACARLILEPSATRDRLTDGVYLGAGDDAVAELERALDLVVASEPIRDRLKKLRVRDPDAALDQGLISREDHAKLAEAAMAVAKVVAVDDFSPEEITGMATPAEQRHVEAAE
;
A
#
# COMPACT_ATOMS: atom_id res chain seq x y z
N MET A 1 -43.41 -31.76 -21.20
CA MET A 1 -42.66 -30.50 -21.31
C MET A 1 -41.82 -30.35 -20.06
N ASP A 2 -40.50 -30.24 -20.23
CA ASP A 2 -39.56 -30.01 -19.14
C ASP A 2 -39.90 -28.68 -18.45
N ARG A 3 -40.05 -28.68 -17.12
CA ARG A 3 -40.30 -27.46 -16.33
C ARG A 3 -39.17 -26.44 -16.51
N SER A 4 -37.94 -26.91 -16.80
CA SER A 4 -36.80 -26.06 -17.10
C SER A 4 -37.01 -25.26 -18.40
N ALA A 5 -37.54 -25.91 -19.45
CA ALA A 5 -37.80 -25.29 -20.75
C ALA A 5 -38.91 -24.24 -20.66
N LEU A 6 -39.99 -24.52 -19.91
CA LEU A 6 -41.07 -23.55 -19.69
C LEU A 6 -40.60 -22.30 -18.92
N ARG A 7 -39.79 -22.47 -17.86
CA ARG A 7 -39.20 -21.33 -17.14
C ARG A 7 -38.29 -20.52 -18.05
N ARG A 8 -37.39 -21.19 -18.77
CA ARG A 8 -36.42 -20.56 -19.66
C ARG A 8 -37.10 -19.74 -20.75
N ASP A 9 -38.12 -20.30 -21.39
CA ASP A 9 -38.74 -19.71 -22.58
C ASP A 9 -39.75 -18.60 -22.23
N PHE A 10 -40.44 -18.68 -21.09
CA PHE A 10 -41.50 -17.73 -20.72
C PHE A 10 -41.13 -16.74 -19.63
N VAL A 11 -40.12 -17.02 -18.79
CA VAL A 11 -39.73 -16.14 -17.67
C VAL A 11 -38.32 -15.60 -17.87
N THR A 12 -37.36 -16.48 -18.14
CA THR A 12 -35.95 -16.08 -18.28
C THR A 12 -35.69 -15.32 -19.57
N ARG A 13 -36.27 -15.74 -20.70
CA ARG A 13 -36.07 -15.07 -22.00
C ARG A 13 -36.45 -13.58 -22.00
N PRO A 14 -37.60 -13.15 -21.44
CA PRO A 14 -37.88 -11.72 -21.26
C PRO A 14 -36.84 -10.98 -20.40
N ILE A 15 -36.38 -11.60 -19.31
CA ILE A 15 -35.35 -11.02 -18.42
C ILE A 15 -34.02 -10.91 -19.16
N TYR A 16 -33.62 -11.92 -19.93
CA TYR A 16 -32.43 -11.93 -20.77
C TYR A 16 -32.44 -10.79 -21.78
N GLN A 17 -33.58 -10.58 -22.46
CA GLN A 17 -33.73 -9.49 -23.44
C GLN A 17 -33.67 -8.11 -22.78
N MET A 18 -34.29 -7.94 -21.61
CA MET A 18 -34.20 -6.71 -20.84
C MET A 18 -32.76 -6.46 -20.35
N ALA A 19 -32.11 -7.48 -19.79
CA ALA A 19 -30.77 -7.41 -19.25
C ALA A 19 -29.73 -7.05 -20.33
N LYS A 20 -29.87 -7.59 -21.55
CA LYS A 20 -29.03 -7.24 -22.71
C LYS A 20 -29.12 -5.76 -23.09
N GLY A 21 -30.23 -5.08 -22.77
CA GLY A 21 -30.40 -3.64 -23.02
C GLY A 21 -30.00 -2.73 -21.85
N VAL A 22 -29.72 -3.27 -20.67
CA VAL A 22 -29.50 -2.50 -19.42
C VAL A 22 -28.11 -2.72 -18.83
N LEU A 23 -27.56 -3.93 -18.95
CA LEU A 23 -26.18 -4.19 -18.54
C LEU A 23 -25.24 -3.52 -19.53
N PRO A 24 -24.26 -2.74 -19.04
CA PRO A 24 -23.33 -2.04 -19.91
C PRO A 24 -22.50 -3.04 -20.73
N GLU A 25 -22.31 -2.75 -22.01
CA GLU A 25 -21.28 -3.42 -22.80
C GLU A 25 -19.92 -3.15 -22.15
N MET A 26 -19.18 -4.22 -21.86
CA MET A 26 -17.83 -4.12 -21.32
C MET A 26 -16.90 -3.72 -22.46
N SER A 27 -16.16 -2.61 -22.31
CA SER A 27 -15.16 -2.25 -23.31
C SER A 27 -14.07 -3.32 -23.37
N ALA A 28 -13.40 -3.47 -24.52
CA ALA A 28 -12.27 -4.40 -24.66
C ALA A 28 -11.20 -4.16 -23.59
N THR A 29 -10.92 -2.89 -23.29
CA THR A 29 -9.97 -2.48 -22.24
C THR A 29 -10.39 -2.87 -20.82
N GLU A 30 -11.70 -2.91 -20.54
CA GLU A 30 -12.25 -3.35 -19.25
C GLU A 30 -12.29 -4.86 -19.13
N ALA A 31 -12.61 -5.55 -20.23
CA ALA A 31 -12.57 -7.00 -20.33
C ALA A 31 -11.15 -7.52 -20.04
N GLU A 32 -10.13 -6.92 -20.65
CA GLU A 32 -8.73 -7.27 -20.42
C GLU A 32 -8.28 -6.98 -18.97
N ALA A 33 -8.67 -5.84 -18.40
CA ALA A 33 -8.33 -5.50 -17.02
C ALA A 33 -8.99 -6.47 -16.02
N ILE A 34 -10.22 -6.90 -16.29
CA ILE A 34 -10.91 -7.91 -15.50
C ILE A 34 -10.29 -9.29 -15.74
N ALA A 35 -9.81 -9.63 -16.94
CA ALA A 35 -9.18 -10.93 -17.19
C ALA A 35 -7.80 -11.10 -16.50
N ALA A 36 -7.03 -10.01 -16.33
CA ALA A 36 -5.63 -10.03 -15.89
C ALA A 36 -5.35 -10.33 -14.40
N GLY A 37 -6.26 -10.96 -13.65
CA GLY A 37 -6.05 -11.32 -12.23
C GLY A 37 -7.06 -12.33 -11.72
N ASP A 38 -7.09 -12.62 -10.43
CA ASP A 38 -8.10 -13.50 -9.81
C ASP A 38 -8.84 -12.84 -8.65
N VAL A 39 -9.72 -13.60 -8.00
CA VAL A 39 -10.44 -13.19 -6.79
C VAL A 39 -10.08 -14.13 -5.65
N TRP A 40 -10.10 -13.62 -4.43
CA TRP A 40 -9.69 -14.38 -3.25
C TRP A 40 -10.60 -14.06 -2.06
N TRP A 41 -10.09 -13.41 -1.02
CA TRP A 41 -10.86 -13.11 0.19
C TRP A 41 -11.95 -12.06 -0.06
N ASP A 42 -11.74 -11.14 -1.00
CA ASP A 42 -12.75 -10.20 -1.47
C ASP A 42 -14.02 -10.92 -1.97
N ALA A 43 -13.89 -12.01 -2.74
CA ALA A 43 -15.05 -12.80 -3.17
C ALA A 43 -15.77 -13.48 -2.00
N ALA A 44 -15.04 -13.94 -0.98
CA ALA A 44 -15.65 -14.47 0.24
C ALA A 44 -16.47 -13.41 0.98
N LEU A 45 -16.00 -12.15 1.02
CA LEU A 45 -16.73 -11.03 1.60
C LEU A 45 -17.96 -10.64 0.77
N PHE A 46 -17.84 -10.61 -0.56
CA PHE A 46 -18.96 -10.36 -1.49
C PHE A 46 -20.03 -11.45 -1.43
N SER A 47 -19.69 -12.68 -1.00
CA SER A 47 -20.68 -13.74 -0.82
C SER A 47 -21.72 -13.45 0.29
N GLY A 48 -21.46 -12.46 1.15
CA GLY A 48 -22.31 -12.13 2.30
C GLY A 48 -22.32 -13.17 3.43
N ASP A 49 -21.62 -14.29 3.27
CA ASP A 49 -21.50 -15.36 4.26
C ASP A 49 -20.09 -15.99 4.23
N PRO A 50 -19.04 -15.18 4.53
CA PRO A 50 -17.66 -15.64 4.46
C PRO A 50 -17.40 -16.83 5.39
N ASP A 51 -16.60 -17.79 4.91
CA ASP A 51 -16.12 -18.90 5.72
C ASP A 51 -14.90 -18.46 6.54
N TRP A 52 -15.14 -18.19 7.83
CA TRP A 52 -14.09 -17.78 8.75
C TRP A 52 -13.11 -18.90 9.09
N GLN A 53 -13.46 -20.17 8.94
CA GLN A 53 -12.49 -21.25 9.11
C GLN A 53 -11.51 -21.25 7.94
N ALA A 54 -12.01 -21.07 6.71
CA ALA A 54 -11.15 -20.92 5.54
C ALA A 54 -10.17 -19.73 5.68
N LEU A 55 -10.58 -18.61 6.30
CA LEU A 55 -9.67 -17.50 6.63
C LEU A 55 -8.52 -17.93 7.55
N LEU A 56 -8.84 -18.71 8.59
CA LEU A 56 -7.87 -19.18 9.58
C LEU A 56 -6.96 -20.26 9.01
N ASP A 57 -7.46 -21.07 8.07
CA ASP A 57 -6.73 -22.15 7.42
C ASP A 57 -5.70 -21.64 6.39
N VAL A 58 -5.80 -20.37 5.95
CA VAL A 58 -4.74 -19.75 5.12
C VAL A 58 -3.41 -19.81 5.88
N PRO A 59 -2.34 -20.41 5.33
CA PRO A 59 -1.05 -20.46 6.00
C PRO A 59 -0.49 -19.05 6.25
N ALA A 60 0.12 -18.85 7.42
CA ALA A 60 0.82 -17.61 7.71
C ALA A 60 1.99 -17.41 6.74
N ALA A 61 2.22 -16.16 6.32
CA ALA A 61 3.41 -15.80 5.57
C ALA A 61 4.66 -16.01 6.44
N LYS A 62 5.64 -16.76 5.94
CA LYS A 62 6.87 -17.09 6.66
C LYS A 62 8.08 -16.83 5.79
N LEU A 63 9.14 -16.34 6.43
CA LEU A 63 10.46 -16.23 5.83
C LEU A 63 11.16 -17.58 5.93
N THR A 64 11.82 -17.97 4.84
CA THR A 64 12.85 -19.00 4.83
C THR A 64 14.08 -18.54 5.62
N GLU A 65 14.99 -19.47 5.91
CA GLU A 65 16.25 -19.14 6.59
C GLU A 65 17.12 -18.20 5.76
N ALA A 66 17.18 -18.40 4.43
CA ALA A 66 17.93 -17.54 3.52
C ALA A 66 17.36 -16.12 3.46
N GLU A 67 16.03 -15.97 3.35
CA GLU A 67 15.37 -14.66 3.37
C GLU A 67 15.58 -13.94 4.71
N ARG A 68 15.48 -14.66 5.83
CA ARG A 68 15.77 -14.11 7.15
C ARG A 68 17.22 -13.66 7.26
N ALA A 69 18.18 -14.48 6.83
CA ALA A 69 19.59 -14.14 6.84
C ALA A 69 19.88 -12.90 5.97
N PHE A 70 19.17 -12.71 4.86
CA PHE A 70 19.29 -11.51 4.03
C PHE A 70 18.79 -10.26 4.77
N ILE A 71 17.64 -10.36 5.44
CA ILE A 71 17.05 -9.25 6.22
C ILE A 71 17.91 -8.89 7.44
N ASP A 72 18.48 -9.88 8.12
CA ASP A 72 19.29 -9.68 9.33
C ASP A 72 20.76 -9.35 9.02
N GLY A 73 21.19 -9.52 7.77
CA GLY A 73 22.54 -9.22 7.30
C GLY A 73 22.54 -8.05 6.29
N PRO A 74 22.52 -8.32 4.98
CA PRO A 74 22.53 -7.31 3.92
C PRO A 74 21.59 -6.12 4.15
N VAL A 75 20.34 -6.34 4.56
CA VAL A 75 19.39 -5.22 4.76
C VAL A 75 19.79 -4.35 5.96
N ASP A 76 20.24 -4.95 7.06
CA ASP A 76 20.76 -4.19 8.21
C ASP A 76 22.01 -3.41 7.86
N GLN A 77 22.91 -4.01 7.10
CA GLN A 77 24.13 -3.36 6.63
C GLN A 77 23.78 -2.17 5.72
N LEU A 78 22.84 -2.33 4.79
CA LEU A 78 22.37 -1.21 3.96
C LEU A 78 21.79 -0.10 4.84
N CYS A 79 20.94 -0.42 5.83
CA CYS A 79 20.38 0.59 6.73
C CYS A 79 21.48 1.36 7.50
N ALA A 80 22.54 0.67 7.92
CA ALA A 80 23.68 1.28 8.60
C ALA A 80 24.52 2.21 7.69
N MET A 81 24.49 2.00 6.37
CA MET A 81 25.19 2.84 5.39
C MET A 81 24.42 4.10 5.02
N LEU A 82 23.12 4.17 5.34
CA LEU A 82 22.25 5.27 4.93
C LEU A 82 22.25 6.37 5.99
N ASP A 83 22.37 7.62 5.57
CA ASP A 83 22.04 8.82 6.35
C ASP A 83 20.97 9.60 5.59
N ASP A 84 19.74 9.59 6.11
CA ASP A 84 18.60 10.15 5.39
C ASP A 84 18.65 11.67 5.27
N TRP A 85 19.22 12.38 6.25
CA TRP A 85 19.42 13.82 6.14
C TRP A 85 20.42 14.15 5.04
N LYS A 86 21.58 13.47 5.06
CA LYS A 86 22.63 13.63 4.06
C LYS A 86 22.12 13.35 2.65
N ILE A 87 21.43 12.22 2.46
CA ILE A 87 20.85 11.81 1.17
C ILE A 87 19.91 12.89 0.61
N ASN A 88 19.02 13.44 1.44
CA ASN A 88 17.97 14.33 0.96
C ASN A 88 18.39 15.80 0.91
N TRP A 89 19.31 16.25 1.76
CA TRP A 89 19.70 17.66 1.88
C TRP A 89 21.06 17.98 1.24
N GLU A 90 22.08 17.16 1.50
CA GLU A 90 23.46 17.40 1.07
C GLU A 90 23.74 16.78 -0.31
N ASP A 91 23.68 15.45 -0.39
CA ASP A 91 24.14 14.69 -1.55
C ASP A 91 23.12 14.73 -2.69
N ARG A 92 21.83 14.88 -2.33
CA ARG A 92 20.69 14.78 -3.26
C ARG A 92 20.65 13.46 -4.03
N ASP A 93 21.26 12.41 -3.50
CA ASP A 93 21.29 11.06 -4.05
C ASP A 93 21.66 10.06 -2.94
N LEU A 94 21.56 8.76 -3.21
CA LEU A 94 22.18 7.77 -2.35
C LEU A 94 23.71 7.86 -2.47
N PRO A 95 24.47 7.60 -1.39
CA PRO A 95 25.91 7.62 -1.45
C PRO A 95 26.42 6.51 -2.40
N PRO A 96 27.53 6.73 -3.14
CA PRO A 96 28.03 5.76 -4.13
C PRO A 96 28.22 4.35 -3.58
N GLU A 97 28.73 4.24 -2.35
CA GLU A 97 28.92 2.96 -1.68
C GLU A 97 27.60 2.22 -1.42
N ALA A 98 26.49 2.93 -1.17
CA ALA A 98 25.18 2.31 -1.02
C ALA A 98 24.63 1.85 -2.37
N TRP A 99 24.83 2.61 -3.45
CA TRP A 99 24.51 2.17 -4.82
C TRP A 99 25.25 0.88 -5.18
N ASP A 100 26.57 0.83 -4.93
CA ASP A 100 27.39 -0.34 -5.20
C ASP A 100 26.97 -1.54 -4.33
N PHE A 101 26.62 -1.30 -3.07
CA PHE A 101 26.12 -2.32 -2.16
C PHE A 101 24.80 -2.92 -2.64
N ILE A 102 23.83 -2.07 -2.99
CA ILE A 102 22.51 -2.46 -3.51
C ILE A 102 22.65 -3.38 -4.72
N LYS A 103 23.54 -3.05 -5.66
CA LYS A 103 23.79 -3.87 -6.85
C LYS A 103 24.47 -5.19 -6.52
N ARG A 104 25.57 -5.14 -5.74
CA ARG A 104 26.38 -6.31 -5.40
C ARG A 104 25.58 -7.36 -4.63
N GLU A 105 24.78 -6.92 -3.66
CA GLU A 105 23.91 -7.80 -2.85
C GLU A 105 22.57 -8.10 -3.53
N ARG A 106 22.38 -7.68 -4.79
CA ARG A 106 21.23 -8.02 -5.65
C ARG A 106 19.87 -7.55 -5.12
N PHE A 107 19.83 -6.40 -4.48
CA PHE A 107 18.57 -5.77 -4.06
C PHE A 107 17.62 -5.48 -5.24
N PHE A 108 18.12 -5.34 -6.47
CA PHE A 108 17.29 -5.18 -7.68
C PHE A 108 16.73 -6.50 -8.25
N GLY A 109 17.24 -7.64 -7.79
CA GLY A 109 16.86 -8.97 -8.26
C GLY A 109 16.16 -9.82 -7.21
N MET A 110 15.47 -9.22 -6.22
CA MET A 110 14.83 -9.98 -5.15
C MET A 110 13.81 -10.98 -5.69
N ILE A 111 12.96 -10.56 -6.63
CA ILE A 111 11.91 -11.41 -7.20
C ILE A 111 12.38 -12.26 -8.39
N ILE A 112 13.58 -11.98 -8.93
CA ILE A 112 14.10 -12.69 -10.09
C ILE A 112 14.52 -14.10 -9.65
N PRO A 113 14.12 -15.17 -10.36
CA PRO A 113 14.50 -16.54 -10.04
C PRO A 113 16.02 -16.73 -9.96
N GLU A 114 16.46 -17.64 -9.09
CA GLU A 114 17.88 -17.97 -8.89
C GLU A 114 18.55 -18.47 -10.17
N GLU A 115 17.82 -19.14 -11.07
CA GLU A 115 18.33 -19.61 -12.37
C GLU A 115 18.78 -18.46 -13.29
N PHE A 116 18.21 -17.27 -13.10
CA PHE A 116 18.64 -16.04 -13.76
C PHE A 116 19.59 -15.21 -12.89
N GLY A 117 20.08 -15.74 -11.77
CA GLY A 117 21.02 -15.07 -10.87
C GLY A 117 20.39 -14.10 -9.86
N GLY A 118 19.06 -14.08 -9.75
CA GLY A 118 18.34 -13.33 -8.71
C GLY A 118 18.31 -14.06 -7.36
N LEU A 119 17.45 -13.59 -6.45
CA LEU A 119 17.30 -14.15 -5.10
C LEU A 119 16.06 -15.05 -4.93
N GLY A 120 15.10 -15.01 -5.86
CA GLY A 120 13.89 -15.84 -5.80
C GLY A 120 13.02 -15.64 -4.55
N PHE A 121 13.06 -14.46 -3.95
CA PHE A 121 12.37 -14.16 -2.70
C PHE A 121 10.86 -14.16 -2.84
N SER A 122 10.20 -14.64 -1.79
CA SER A 122 8.76 -14.61 -1.65
C SER A 122 8.21 -13.18 -1.59
N PRO A 123 6.91 -12.99 -1.89
CA PRO A 123 6.23 -11.70 -1.68
C PRO A 123 6.41 -11.15 -0.26
N TYR A 124 6.48 -12.04 0.73
CA TYR A 124 6.65 -11.65 2.13
C TYR A 124 8.08 -11.17 2.43
N ALA A 125 9.10 -11.83 1.90
CA ALA A 125 10.47 -11.36 2.03
C ALA A 125 10.71 -10.02 1.32
N HIS A 126 10.20 -9.85 0.10
CA HIS A 126 10.19 -8.54 -0.58
C HIS A 126 9.53 -7.48 0.31
N SER A 127 8.37 -7.80 0.90
CA SER A 127 7.67 -6.90 1.81
C SER A 127 8.50 -6.51 3.05
N GLU A 128 9.14 -7.47 3.72
CA GLU A 128 9.97 -7.19 4.90
C GLU A 128 11.23 -6.38 4.57
N VAL A 129 11.90 -6.66 3.45
CA VAL A 129 13.07 -5.89 3.00
C VAL A 129 12.68 -4.42 2.78
N VAL A 130 11.62 -4.17 1.99
CA VAL A 130 11.14 -2.80 1.72
C VAL A 130 10.70 -2.12 3.00
N ARG A 131 9.98 -2.83 3.88
CA ARG A 131 9.51 -2.28 5.15
C ARG A 131 10.68 -1.82 6.02
N LYS A 132 11.71 -2.65 6.21
CA LYS A 132 12.89 -2.33 7.03
C LYS A 132 13.65 -1.11 6.48
N ILE A 133 13.98 -1.11 5.19
CA ILE A 133 14.67 0.02 4.54
C ILE A 133 13.85 1.32 4.67
N SER A 134 12.52 1.24 4.51
CA SER A 134 11.63 2.39 4.60
C SER A 134 11.63 3.06 5.99
N THR A 135 12.01 2.33 7.05
CA THR A 135 12.16 2.93 8.39
C THR A 135 13.42 3.79 8.51
N ARG A 136 14.42 3.56 7.63
CA ARG A 136 15.67 4.31 7.60
C ARG A 136 15.68 5.40 6.54
N SER A 137 15.35 5.08 5.29
CA SER A 137 15.31 6.06 4.20
C SER A 137 14.29 5.69 3.13
N VAL A 138 13.36 6.62 2.88
CA VAL A 138 12.37 6.48 1.81
C VAL A 138 13.04 6.49 0.44
N ALA A 139 14.12 7.27 0.26
CA ALA A 139 14.83 7.33 -1.02
C ALA A 139 15.46 5.98 -1.39
N ALA A 140 16.12 5.32 -0.42
CA ALA A 140 16.68 3.99 -0.62
C ALA A 140 15.59 2.94 -0.83
N ALA A 141 14.50 3.01 -0.05
CA ALA A 141 13.38 2.07 -0.20
C ALA A 141 12.73 2.15 -1.58
N VAL A 142 12.50 3.36 -2.12
CA VAL A 142 11.95 3.55 -3.47
C VAL A 142 12.91 3.03 -4.54
N THR A 143 14.20 3.28 -4.38
CA THR A 143 15.26 2.80 -5.27
C THR A 143 15.26 1.27 -5.37
N VAL A 144 15.13 0.58 -4.24
CA VAL A 144 15.09 -0.90 -4.18
C VAL A 144 13.74 -1.47 -4.61
N MET A 145 12.61 -0.84 -4.24
CA MET A 145 11.29 -1.43 -4.45
C MET A 145 10.85 -1.43 -5.92
N VAL A 146 11.19 -0.37 -6.69
CA VAL A 146 10.63 -0.18 -8.03
C VAL A 146 11.08 -1.27 -9.02
N PRO A 147 12.38 -1.64 -9.09
CA PRO A 147 12.82 -2.76 -9.92
C PRO A 147 12.13 -4.10 -9.60
N ASN A 148 11.66 -4.29 -8.37
CA ASN A 148 11.03 -5.51 -7.87
C ASN A 148 9.48 -5.47 -7.86
N SER A 149 8.85 -4.47 -8.48
CA SER A 149 7.38 -4.35 -8.48
C SER A 149 6.78 -3.76 -9.75
N LEU A 150 7.39 -2.69 -10.27
CA LEU A 150 6.92 -2.01 -11.48
C LEU A 150 7.96 -1.99 -12.60
N GLY A 151 9.08 -2.69 -12.40
CA GLY A 151 10.16 -2.74 -13.38
C GLY A 151 9.89 -3.75 -14.51
N PRO A 152 10.53 -3.58 -15.68
CA PRO A 152 10.57 -4.59 -16.74
C PRO A 152 10.86 -6.02 -16.27
N GLY A 153 11.54 -6.23 -15.14
CA GLY A 153 11.81 -7.54 -14.57
C GLY A 153 10.55 -8.40 -14.36
N GLU A 154 9.51 -7.85 -13.74
CA GLU A 154 8.26 -8.59 -13.51
C GLU A 154 7.55 -8.94 -14.82
N LEU A 155 7.45 -7.98 -15.73
CA LEU A 155 6.87 -8.18 -17.06
C LEU A 155 7.67 -9.19 -17.89
N LEU A 156 9.00 -9.16 -17.81
CA LEU A 156 9.90 -10.10 -18.50
C LEU A 156 9.72 -11.52 -17.99
N MET A 157 9.55 -11.71 -16.68
CA MET A 157 9.31 -13.03 -16.11
C MET A 157 7.99 -13.62 -16.61
N GLN A 158 6.93 -12.80 -16.67
CA GLN A 158 5.59 -13.26 -17.06
C GLN A 158 5.43 -13.42 -18.57
N PHE A 159 5.93 -12.47 -19.36
CA PHE A 159 5.60 -12.36 -20.79
C PHE A 159 6.82 -12.36 -21.71
N GLY A 160 8.04 -12.23 -21.18
CA GLY A 160 9.26 -12.18 -21.99
C GLY A 160 9.52 -13.48 -22.75
N THR A 161 10.13 -13.37 -23.93
CA THR A 161 10.63 -14.55 -24.66
C THR A 161 11.84 -15.15 -23.93
N GLU A 162 12.16 -16.42 -24.19
CA GLU A 162 13.34 -17.05 -23.59
C GLU A 162 14.66 -16.32 -23.88
N ALA A 163 14.77 -15.75 -25.09
CA ALA A 163 15.91 -14.91 -25.46
C ALA A 163 15.96 -13.61 -24.64
N GLN A 164 14.81 -12.95 -24.46
CA GLN A 164 14.71 -11.75 -23.62
C GLN A 164 15.00 -12.06 -22.16
N LYS A 165 14.45 -13.13 -21.60
CA LYS A 165 14.69 -13.55 -20.22
C LYS A 165 16.17 -13.83 -19.97
N SER A 166 16.79 -14.64 -20.84
CA SER A 166 18.22 -14.99 -20.77
C SER A 166 19.14 -13.77 -20.91
N HIS A 167 18.71 -12.74 -21.64
CA HIS A 167 19.47 -11.50 -21.78
C HIS A 167 19.24 -10.55 -20.59
N TRP A 168 18.00 -10.18 -20.31
CA TRP A 168 17.70 -9.08 -19.40
C TRP A 168 17.73 -9.50 -17.93
N LEU A 169 17.12 -10.64 -17.55
CA LEU A 169 16.95 -10.98 -16.14
C LEU A 169 18.28 -11.08 -15.37
N PRO A 170 19.36 -11.71 -15.89
CA PRO A 170 20.63 -11.75 -15.18
C PRO A 170 21.31 -10.40 -15.01
N ARG A 171 21.08 -9.47 -15.95
CA ARG A 171 21.68 -8.12 -15.89
C ARG A 171 20.88 -7.17 -15.01
N LEU A 172 19.56 -7.38 -14.92
CA LEU A 172 18.70 -6.69 -13.97
C LEU A 172 18.98 -7.16 -12.54
N ALA A 173 19.21 -8.46 -12.34
CA ALA A 173 19.44 -9.06 -11.03
C ALA A 173 20.69 -8.50 -10.31
N ASP A 174 21.79 -8.33 -11.03
CA ASP A 174 23.05 -7.79 -10.50
C ASP A 174 23.24 -6.28 -10.72
N GLY A 175 22.22 -5.60 -11.25
CA GLY A 175 22.19 -4.15 -11.41
C GLY A 175 23.16 -3.60 -12.46
N ARG A 176 23.68 -4.44 -13.38
CA ARG A 176 24.33 -3.98 -14.61
C ARG A 176 23.35 -3.16 -15.46
N GLU A 177 22.09 -3.59 -15.48
CA GLU A 177 21.00 -2.85 -16.07
C GLU A 177 20.12 -2.25 -14.96
N ILE A 178 19.85 -0.96 -15.05
CA ILE A 178 18.94 -0.24 -14.16
C ILE A 178 17.64 -0.01 -14.93
N PRO A 179 16.54 -0.68 -14.54
CA PRO A 179 15.28 -0.54 -15.23
C PRO A 179 14.52 0.71 -14.78
N ALA A 180 13.81 1.35 -15.72
CA ALA A 180 12.75 2.30 -15.39
C ALA A 180 11.50 2.03 -16.24
N PHE A 181 10.34 2.46 -15.73
CA PHE A 181 9.06 2.20 -16.37
C PHE A 181 8.37 3.47 -16.88
N GLY A 182 8.36 3.66 -18.20
CA GLY A 182 7.81 4.82 -18.88
C GLY A 182 6.34 4.64 -19.25
N LEU A 183 5.43 4.98 -18.33
CA LEU A 183 3.98 4.99 -18.59
C LEU A 183 3.40 6.40 -18.70
N THR A 184 3.60 7.21 -17.66
CA THR A 184 2.96 8.53 -17.50
C THR A 184 3.54 9.59 -18.45
N SER A 185 2.66 10.37 -19.08
CA SER A 185 2.99 11.49 -19.96
C SER A 185 2.24 12.77 -19.55
N SER A 186 2.35 13.85 -20.33
CA SER A 186 1.61 15.09 -20.07
C SER A 186 0.10 14.89 -20.12
N GLU A 187 -0.36 14.13 -21.11
CA GLU A 187 -1.79 13.88 -21.40
C GLU A 187 -2.36 12.66 -20.68
N ALA A 188 -1.50 11.71 -20.25
CA ALA A 188 -1.95 10.45 -19.65
C ALA A 188 -1.33 10.20 -18.28
N GLY A 189 -2.20 10.08 -17.28
CA GLY A 189 -1.85 9.76 -15.88
C GLY A 189 -2.80 8.70 -15.33
N SER A 190 -3.88 9.14 -14.67
CA SER A 190 -4.96 8.26 -14.18
C SER A 190 -5.63 7.48 -15.31
N ASP A 191 -5.88 8.14 -16.45
CA ASP A 191 -6.26 7.47 -17.69
C ASP A 191 -4.98 7.20 -18.51
N ALA A 192 -4.35 6.07 -18.23
CA ALA A 192 -3.15 5.65 -18.94
C ALA A 192 -3.42 5.25 -20.39
N THR A 193 -4.68 4.92 -20.75
CA THR A 193 -5.04 4.55 -22.13
C THR A 193 -5.07 5.74 -23.08
N ALA A 194 -5.18 6.96 -22.53
CA ALA A 194 -5.15 8.22 -23.27
C ALA A 194 -3.74 8.62 -23.77
N MET A 195 -2.71 7.79 -23.58
CA MET A 195 -1.34 8.12 -23.99
C MET A 195 -1.25 8.53 -25.47
N THR A 196 -0.38 9.50 -25.75
CA THR A 196 -0.14 10.07 -27.08
C THR A 196 1.20 9.63 -27.68
N ASP A 197 1.96 8.81 -26.95
CA ASP A 197 3.23 8.26 -27.39
C ASP A 197 3.00 7.26 -28.53
N THR A 198 3.75 7.40 -29.62
CA THR A 198 3.49 6.68 -30.89
C THR A 198 4.65 5.78 -31.28
N GLY A 199 4.31 4.67 -31.94
CA GLY A 199 5.25 3.83 -32.66
C GLY A 199 4.70 3.46 -34.03
N VAL A 200 5.52 3.56 -35.07
CA VAL A 200 5.15 3.20 -36.43
C VAL A 200 5.97 2.00 -36.87
N VAL A 201 5.30 0.94 -37.33
CA VAL A 201 5.95 -0.20 -37.95
C VAL A 201 6.64 0.25 -39.23
N CYS A 202 7.94 0.00 -39.34
CA CYS A 202 8.72 0.38 -40.50
C CYS A 202 9.96 -0.51 -40.68
N GLU A 203 10.55 -0.48 -41.87
CA GLU A 203 11.90 -1.01 -42.08
C GLU A 203 12.95 0.03 -41.69
N GLY A 204 14.00 -0.42 -41.01
CA GLY A 204 15.14 0.42 -40.62
C GLY A 204 16.44 -0.35 -40.59
N GLU A 205 17.55 0.35 -40.45
CA GLU A 205 18.88 -0.27 -40.33
C GLU A 205 19.16 -0.58 -38.86
N TYR A 206 19.50 -1.83 -38.56
CA TYR A 206 19.94 -2.26 -37.24
C TYR A 206 21.13 -3.20 -37.39
N LYS A 207 22.25 -2.88 -36.73
CA LYS A 207 23.51 -3.64 -36.81
C LYS A 207 23.96 -3.92 -38.26
N GLY A 208 23.79 -2.93 -39.15
CA GLY A 208 24.20 -3.01 -40.57
C GLY A 208 23.28 -3.84 -41.46
N GLN A 209 22.09 -4.23 -40.98
CA GLN A 209 21.09 -4.97 -41.75
C GLN A 209 19.77 -4.22 -41.78
N LYS A 210 19.06 -4.27 -42.91
CA LYS A 210 17.69 -3.76 -43.00
C LYS A 210 16.76 -4.77 -42.34
N VAL A 211 16.09 -4.35 -41.27
CA VAL A 211 15.17 -5.18 -40.49
C VAL A 211 13.84 -4.47 -40.29
N LEU A 212 12.80 -5.26 -40.03
CA LEU A 212 11.53 -4.73 -39.57
C LEU A 212 11.63 -4.29 -38.10
N GLY A 213 11.03 -3.16 -37.76
CA GLY A 213 11.05 -2.60 -36.41
C GLY A 213 10.00 -1.52 -36.22
N LEU A 214 10.20 -0.72 -35.18
CA LEU A 214 9.33 0.36 -34.76
C LEU A 214 10.12 1.66 -34.73
N ARG A 215 9.56 2.72 -35.31
CA ARG A 215 10.03 4.10 -35.10
C ARG A 215 9.16 4.78 -34.06
N LEU A 216 9.76 5.16 -32.94
CA LEU A 216 9.06 5.59 -31.74
C LEU A 216 9.27 7.08 -31.47
N ASN A 217 8.21 7.74 -30.98
CA ASN A 217 8.22 9.12 -30.51
C ASN A 217 7.44 9.20 -29.18
N TRP A 218 8.07 9.72 -28.13
CA TRP A 218 7.44 9.79 -26.81
C TRP A 218 7.99 10.93 -25.94
N ALA A 219 7.21 11.29 -24.91
CA ALA A 219 7.64 12.17 -23.84
C ALA A 219 7.01 11.74 -22.51
N LYS A 220 7.80 11.09 -21.65
CA LYS A 220 7.37 10.61 -20.34
C LYS A 220 7.84 11.53 -19.22
N ARG A 221 7.07 11.57 -18.13
CA ARG A 221 7.37 12.34 -16.92
C ARG A 221 7.13 11.53 -15.66
N TYR A 222 7.76 11.97 -14.57
CA TYR A 222 7.66 11.34 -13.25
C TYR A 222 8.17 9.89 -13.19
N ILE A 223 9.16 9.56 -14.03
CA ILE A 223 9.67 8.20 -14.14
C ILE A 223 10.75 7.96 -13.11
N THR A 224 10.45 7.12 -12.12
CA THR A 224 11.40 6.69 -11.09
C THR A 224 12.53 5.88 -11.73
N LEU A 225 13.76 6.12 -11.28
CA LEU A 225 15.02 5.67 -11.88
C LEU A 225 15.31 6.18 -13.31
N GLY A 226 14.36 6.84 -13.97
CA GLY A 226 14.49 7.34 -15.34
C GLY A 226 15.77 8.13 -15.65
N PRO A 227 16.28 9.02 -14.78
CA PRO A 227 17.51 9.77 -15.03
C PRO A 227 18.76 8.91 -15.20
N ILE A 228 18.79 7.73 -14.56
CA ILE A 228 19.96 6.83 -14.52
C ILE A 228 19.64 5.46 -15.10
N ALA A 229 18.47 5.30 -15.74
CA ALA A 229 18.07 4.05 -16.32
C ALA A 229 19.01 3.68 -17.48
N THR A 230 19.25 2.38 -17.65
CA THR A 230 19.96 1.82 -18.81
C THR A 230 18.98 1.15 -19.78
N VAL A 231 17.79 0.77 -19.30
CA VAL A 231 16.70 0.23 -20.10
C VAL A 231 15.34 0.77 -19.64
N LEU A 232 14.54 1.23 -20.60
CA LEU A 232 13.17 1.68 -20.37
C LEU A 232 12.18 0.60 -20.79
N GLY A 233 11.34 0.16 -19.86
CA GLY A 233 10.08 -0.50 -20.19
C GLY A 233 9.08 0.58 -20.58
N LEU A 234 8.79 0.74 -21.87
CA LEU A 234 8.02 1.87 -22.39
C LEU A 234 6.69 1.39 -22.98
N ALA A 235 5.59 2.02 -22.55
CA ALA A 235 4.28 1.82 -23.16
C ALA A 235 4.03 2.88 -24.25
N VAL A 236 3.73 2.42 -25.47
CA VAL A 236 3.47 3.23 -26.67
C VAL A 236 2.28 2.68 -27.46
N LYS A 237 1.58 3.53 -28.21
CA LYS A 237 0.54 3.11 -29.17
C LYS A 237 1.18 2.81 -30.52
N ILE A 238 1.02 1.59 -30.99
CA ILE A 238 1.61 1.13 -32.25
C ILE A 238 0.62 1.27 -33.40
N LYS A 239 1.13 1.71 -34.55
CA LYS A 239 0.43 1.78 -35.83
C LYS A 239 1.22 1.11 -36.95
N ASP A 240 0.53 0.57 -37.94
CA ASP A 240 1.10 0.00 -39.17
C ASP A 240 0.43 0.62 -40.42
N PRO A 241 0.71 1.90 -40.73
CA PRO A 241 0.09 2.62 -41.84
C PRO A 241 0.45 2.04 -43.22
N ASP A 242 1.59 1.35 -43.32
CA ASP A 242 2.08 0.75 -44.56
C ASP A 242 1.64 -0.73 -44.72
N GLY A 243 0.91 -1.28 -43.74
CA GLY A 243 0.37 -2.64 -43.78
C GLY A 243 1.44 -3.74 -43.82
N LEU A 244 2.61 -3.50 -43.23
CA LEU A 244 3.75 -4.42 -43.25
C LEU A 244 3.49 -5.71 -42.45
N LEU A 245 2.50 -5.71 -41.55
CA LEU A 245 2.06 -6.86 -40.75
C LEU A 245 0.76 -7.49 -41.25
N GLY A 246 0.11 -6.93 -42.28
CA GLY A 246 -1.07 -7.50 -42.93
C GLY A 246 -2.37 -7.45 -42.12
N GLY A 247 -2.50 -6.49 -41.19
CA GLY A 247 -3.64 -6.34 -40.28
C GLY A 247 -4.30 -4.95 -40.28
N GLU A 248 -4.88 -4.56 -39.14
CA GLU A 248 -5.43 -3.21 -38.93
C GLU A 248 -4.32 -2.16 -38.80
N GLU A 249 -4.61 -0.91 -39.13
CA GLU A 249 -3.64 0.19 -39.01
C GLU A 249 -3.32 0.50 -37.55
N ASP A 250 -4.33 0.58 -36.68
CA ASP A 250 -4.17 0.88 -35.25
C ASP A 250 -4.02 -0.42 -34.47
N LEU A 251 -2.80 -0.74 -34.02
CA LEU A 251 -2.48 -2.01 -33.39
C LEU A 251 -2.58 -2.00 -31.85
N GLY A 252 -2.77 -0.82 -31.25
CA GLY A 252 -3.01 -0.68 -29.81
C GLY A 252 -1.76 -0.47 -28.95
N ILE A 253 -1.93 -0.53 -27.62
CA ILE A 253 -0.86 -0.26 -26.66
C ILE A 253 0.09 -1.46 -26.60
N THR A 254 1.38 -1.20 -26.74
CA THR A 254 2.44 -2.22 -26.71
C THR A 254 3.54 -1.80 -25.75
N VAL A 255 4.14 -2.78 -25.06
CA VAL A 255 5.30 -2.55 -24.18
C VAL A 255 6.56 -2.93 -24.94
N VAL A 256 7.54 -2.02 -24.97
CA VAL A 256 8.86 -2.23 -25.56
C VAL A 256 9.96 -2.08 -24.52
N LEU A 257 11.08 -2.75 -24.74
CA LEU A 257 12.31 -2.61 -23.97
C LEU A 257 13.28 -1.75 -24.79
N ALA A 258 13.50 -0.51 -24.37
CA ALA A 258 14.33 0.46 -25.06
C ALA A 258 15.64 0.70 -24.28
N PRO A 259 16.79 0.18 -24.75
CA PRO A 259 18.10 0.56 -24.21
C PRO A 259 18.31 2.07 -24.33
N THR A 260 18.70 2.73 -23.25
CA THR A 260 18.74 4.21 -23.20
C THR A 260 19.89 4.83 -23.97
N ASP A 261 20.86 4.03 -24.42
CA ASP A 261 21.93 4.42 -25.33
C ASP A 261 21.50 4.40 -26.81
N THR A 262 20.26 4.00 -27.10
CA THR A 262 19.72 4.04 -28.47
C THR A 262 19.66 5.49 -28.97
N PRO A 263 20.14 5.78 -30.20
CA PRO A 263 20.09 7.13 -30.76
C PRO A 263 18.68 7.73 -30.75
N GLY A 264 18.58 9.00 -30.35
CA GLY A 264 17.32 9.75 -30.25
C GLY A 264 16.65 9.69 -28.87
N ILE A 265 17.17 8.91 -27.92
CA ILE A 265 16.70 8.88 -26.53
C ILE A 265 17.41 9.95 -25.70
N GLU A 266 16.64 10.68 -24.89
CA GLU A 266 17.12 11.68 -23.94
C GLU A 266 16.69 11.33 -22.51
N ILE A 267 17.66 11.23 -21.60
CA ILE A 267 17.50 11.02 -20.15
C ILE A 267 18.47 11.91 -19.35
N GLY A 268 18.48 11.77 -18.01
CA GLY A 268 19.47 12.40 -17.12
C GLY A 268 18.96 13.59 -16.31
N ARG A 269 17.90 14.27 -16.76
CA ARG A 269 17.28 15.35 -16.00
C ARG A 269 16.49 14.80 -14.81
N ARG A 270 16.47 15.53 -13.68
CA ARG A 270 15.81 15.10 -12.44
C ARG A 270 14.62 15.97 -12.06
N HIS A 271 13.57 15.33 -11.54
CA HIS A 271 12.54 15.94 -10.71
C HIS A 271 12.88 15.75 -9.23
N ILE A 272 12.27 16.56 -8.36
CA ILE A 272 12.40 16.43 -6.91
C ILE A 272 10.99 16.18 -6.32
N PRO A 273 10.59 14.92 -6.11
CA PRO A 273 9.26 14.58 -5.61
C PRO A 273 9.18 14.87 -4.11
N SER A 274 8.49 15.95 -3.71
CA SER A 274 8.29 16.31 -2.30
C SER A 274 9.59 16.34 -1.47
N MET A 275 10.65 16.93 -2.03
CA MET A 275 11.99 17.00 -1.43
C MET A 275 12.65 15.64 -1.15
N GLN A 276 12.20 14.57 -1.82
CA GLN A 276 12.85 13.26 -1.76
C GLN A 276 13.93 13.16 -2.83
N ALA A 277 15.07 12.56 -2.48
CA ALA A 277 16.25 12.45 -3.33
C ALA A 277 16.34 11.16 -4.15
N PHE A 278 15.35 10.26 -4.12
CA PHE A 278 15.36 9.12 -5.06
C PHE A 278 15.35 9.60 -6.51
N GLN A 279 15.97 8.82 -7.40
CA GLN A 279 16.06 9.17 -8.81
C GLN A 279 14.67 9.18 -9.44
N ASN A 280 14.26 10.33 -9.97
CA ASN A 280 13.02 10.51 -10.71
C ASN A 280 13.24 11.59 -11.76
N GLY A 281 12.70 11.42 -12.97
CA GLY A 281 12.91 12.39 -14.03
C GLY A 281 12.04 12.16 -15.26
N PRO A 282 12.09 13.09 -16.23
CA PRO A 282 11.52 12.87 -17.54
C PRO A 282 12.45 12.01 -18.41
N ASN A 283 11.87 11.41 -19.43
CA ASN A 283 12.62 10.86 -20.58
C ASN A 283 11.83 11.10 -21.86
N SER A 284 12.52 11.22 -22.98
CA SER A 284 11.91 11.42 -24.28
C SER A 284 12.66 10.67 -25.36
N GLY A 285 11.98 10.42 -26.46
CA GLY A 285 12.57 9.83 -27.65
C GLY A 285 11.99 10.48 -28.90
N HIS A 286 12.86 10.80 -29.85
CA HIS A 286 12.46 11.31 -31.16
C HIS A 286 13.06 10.46 -32.27
N ASP A 287 12.21 9.94 -33.16
CA ASP A 287 12.58 9.05 -34.27
C ASP A 287 13.49 7.88 -33.88
N VAL A 288 13.25 7.32 -32.70
CA VAL A 288 14.04 6.20 -32.15
C VAL A 288 13.64 4.91 -32.86
N PHE A 289 14.59 4.27 -33.53
CA PHE A 289 14.34 2.97 -34.19
C PHE A 289 14.70 1.81 -33.25
N LEU A 290 13.74 0.91 -33.03
CA LEU A 290 13.94 -0.35 -32.32
C LEU A 290 13.55 -1.54 -33.20
N PRO A 291 14.35 -2.61 -33.29
CA PRO A 291 13.97 -3.84 -33.96
C PRO A 291 12.75 -4.52 -33.30
N MET A 292 12.05 -5.40 -34.03
CA MET A 292 10.86 -6.10 -33.50
C MET A 292 11.10 -6.95 -32.25
N ASP A 293 12.33 -7.41 -32.00
CA ASP A 293 12.70 -8.16 -30.79
C ASP A 293 12.76 -7.28 -29.52
N ALA A 294 12.68 -5.95 -29.67
CA ALA A 294 12.51 -5.02 -28.55
C ALA A 294 11.09 -5.06 -27.96
N ILE A 295 10.09 -5.57 -28.69
CA ILE A 295 8.74 -5.73 -28.16
C ILE A 295 8.76 -6.80 -27.07
N LEU A 296 8.25 -6.48 -25.89
CA LEU A 296 8.25 -7.40 -24.77
C LEU A 296 7.36 -8.62 -25.10
N GLY A 297 7.97 -9.81 -25.07
CA GLY A 297 7.32 -11.06 -25.49
C GLY A 297 7.22 -11.27 -27.01
N GLY A 298 7.82 -10.39 -27.81
CA GLY A 298 7.93 -10.51 -29.27
C GLY A 298 6.76 -9.90 -30.04
N GLN A 299 6.85 -9.96 -31.39
CA GLN A 299 5.90 -9.31 -32.31
C GLN A 299 4.43 -9.72 -32.09
N GLU A 300 4.18 -10.95 -31.64
CA GLU A 300 2.83 -11.46 -31.34
C GLU A 300 2.15 -10.78 -30.13
N GLN A 301 2.90 -9.97 -29.38
CA GLN A 301 2.41 -9.21 -28.22
C GLN A 301 2.04 -7.76 -28.53
N ILE A 302 2.15 -7.33 -29.80
CA ILE A 302 1.63 -6.03 -30.21
C ILE A 302 0.14 -5.93 -29.81
N GLY A 303 -0.22 -4.79 -29.20
CA GLY A 303 -1.58 -4.49 -28.75
C GLY A 303 -1.94 -5.06 -27.37
N LYS A 304 -1.15 -6.00 -26.82
CA LYS A 304 -1.43 -6.65 -25.52
C LYS A 304 -0.81 -5.92 -24.32
N GLY A 305 -0.24 -4.74 -24.53
CA GLY A 305 0.47 -3.98 -23.50
C GLY A 305 -0.43 -3.53 -22.36
N TRP A 306 -1.70 -3.23 -22.61
CA TRP A 306 -2.63 -2.82 -21.54
C TRP A 306 -2.92 -3.94 -20.53
N MET A 307 -3.12 -5.17 -21.02
CA MET A 307 -3.25 -6.36 -20.17
C MET A 307 -2.00 -6.54 -19.30
N MET A 308 -0.81 -6.47 -19.91
CA MET A 308 0.47 -6.60 -19.19
C MET A 308 0.64 -5.54 -18.09
N LEU A 309 0.29 -4.28 -18.40
CA LEU A 309 0.34 -3.16 -17.45
C LEU A 309 -0.54 -3.40 -16.22
N ASN A 310 -1.77 -3.88 -16.41
CA ASN A 310 -2.69 -4.14 -15.30
C ASN A 310 -2.20 -5.28 -14.40
N ALA A 311 -1.54 -6.30 -14.96
CA ALA A 311 -0.96 -7.38 -14.20
C ALA A 311 0.20 -6.88 -13.29
N ALA A 312 1.16 -6.12 -13.84
CA ALA A 312 2.31 -5.62 -13.07
C ALA A 312 1.92 -4.63 -11.95
N LEU A 313 0.90 -3.80 -12.16
CA LEU A 313 0.42 -2.86 -11.13
C LEU A 313 -0.09 -3.56 -9.85
N ALA A 314 -0.46 -4.84 -9.93
CA ALA A 314 -0.98 -5.57 -8.77
C ALA A 314 0.08 -5.79 -7.69
N ALA A 315 1.34 -6.05 -8.06
CA ALA A 315 2.43 -6.30 -7.12
C ALA A 315 2.85 -5.03 -6.37
N GLY A 316 3.04 -3.90 -7.07
CA GLY A 316 3.35 -2.60 -6.45
C GLY A 316 2.28 -2.13 -5.46
N ARG A 317 1.01 -2.37 -5.78
CA ARG A 317 -0.15 -2.05 -4.92
C ARG A 317 -0.31 -3.01 -3.74
N GLY A 318 -0.02 -4.30 -3.93
CA GLY A 318 -0.23 -5.35 -2.93
C GLY A 318 0.95 -5.54 -1.96
N ILE A 319 2.17 -5.16 -2.37
CA ILE A 319 3.40 -5.42 -1.61
C ILE A 319 4.11 -4.11 -1.26
N SER A 320 4.63 -3.36 -2.24
CA SER A 320 5.62 -2.31 -2.00
C SER A 320 5.07 -1.11 -1.23
N LEU A 321 4.00 -0.47 -1.70
CA LEU A 321 3.39 0.68 -1.00
C LEU A 321 2.78 0.31 0.37
N PRO A 322 2.10 -0.84 0.53
CA PRO A 322 1.68 -1.32 1.85
C PRO A 322 2.86 -1.55 2.82
N SER A 323 4.00 -2.02 2.32
CA SER A 323 5.22 -2.22 3.13
C SER A 323 5.79 -0.90 3.63
N LEU A 324 5.92 0.10 2.76
CA LEU A 324 6.33 1.46 3.14
C LEU A 324 5.33 2.08 4.14
N SER A 325 4.03 1.88 3.92
CA SER A 325 2.97 2.38 4.80
C SER A 325 3.02 1.75 6.21
N ALA A 326 3.25 0.43 6.27
CA ALA A 326 3.43 -0.29 7.52
C ALA A 326 4.71 0.15 8.25
N ALA A 327 5.81 0.38 7.52
CA ALA A 327 7.04 0.94 8.08
C ALA A 327 6.79 2.30 8.73
N GLY A 328 6.10 3.19 8.03
CA GLY A 328 5.72 4.50 8.53
C GLY A 328 4.87 4.46 9.81
N ALA A 329 3.86 3.59 9.84
CA ALA A 329 3.02 3.43 11.03
C ALA A 329 3.79 2.80 12.21
N ALA A 330 4.64 1.80 11.96
CA ALA A 330 5.48 1.18 12.99
C ALA A 330 6.52 2.18 13.54
N MET A 331 7.16 2.95 12.67
CA MET A 331 8.13 3.98 13.05
C MET A 331 7.46 5.09 13.87
N ALA A 332 6.29 5.55 13.44
CA ALA A 332 5.47 6.48 14.22
C ALA A 332 5.12 5.91 15.61
N ALA A 333 4.74 4.63 15.71
CA ALA A 333 4.45 3.99 16.99
C ALA A 333 5.69 3.90 17.90
N ARG A 334 6.83 3.44 17.36
CA ARG A 334 8.09 3.29 18.11
C ARG A 334 8.55 4.62 18.70
N THR A 335 8.69 5.62 17.83
CA THR A 335 9.27 6.92 18.16
C THR A 335 8.31 7.80 18.94
N THR A 336 7.03 7.88 18.55
CA THR A 336 6.07 8.75 19.25
C THR A 336 5.75 8.21 20.65
N GLY A 337 5.68 6.89 20.80
CA GLY A 337 5.56 6.25 22.10
C GLY A 337 6.72 6.58 23.03
N ALA A 338 7.95 6.36 22.56
CA ALA A 338 9.17 6.71 23.31
C ALA A 338 9.25 8.20 23.63
N TYR A 339 9.05 9.08 22.63
CA TYR A 339 9.09 10.53 22.81
C TYR A 339 8.08 11.01 23.84
N SER A 340 6.87 10.44 23.82
CA SER A 340 5.80 10.78 24.75
C SER A 340 6.10 10.39 26.19
N ARG A 341 6.93 9.36 26.38
CA ARG A 341 7.38 8.92 27.70
C ARG A 341 8.54 9.77 28.22
N VAL A 342 9.49 10.14 27.36
CA VAL A 342 10.69 10.89 27.77
C VAL A 342 10.42 12.40 27.93
N ARG A 343 9.57 12.97 27.07
CA ARG A 343 9.24 14.40 27.11
C ARG A 343 8.32 14.68 28.29
N THR A 344 8.77 15.55 29.19
CA THR A 344 7.98 16.02 30.34
C THR A 344 7.42 17.41 30.06
N GLN A 345 6.15 17.63 30.39
CA GLN A 345 5.55 18.96 30.43
C GLN A 345 4.48 19.03 31.52
N PHE A 346 4.31 20.21 32.13
CA PHE A 346 3.51 20.36 33.36
C PHE A 346 3.85 19.32 34.44
N ARG A 347 5.13 18.93 34.52
CA ARG A 347 5.72 18.00 35.51
C ARG A 347 5.31 16.52 35.39
N ILE A 348 4.70 16.12 34.28
CA ILE A 348 4.43 14.70 33.96
C ILE A 348 4.89 14.38 32.53
N PRO A 349 5.18 13.10 32.20
CA PRO A 349 5.37 12.68 30.82
C PRO A 349 4.18 13.12 29.96
N ILE A 350 4.43 13.59 28.73
CA ILE A 350 3.32 14.06 27.88
C ILE A 350 2.36 12.93 27.49
N GLY A 351 2.83 11.67 27.51
CA GLY A 351 2.00 10.48 27.33
C GLY A 351 0.92 10.27 28.39
N GLU A 352 0.96 10.99 29.51
CA GLU A 352 -0.09 10.95 30.54
C GLU A 352 -1.28 11.87 30.22
N PHE A 353 -1.16 12.79 29.26
CA PHE A 353 -2.28 13.65 28.85
C PHE A 353 -3.23 12.88 27.93
N GLU A 354 -4.53 12.90 28.25
CA GLU A 354 -5.54 12.14 27.49
C GLU A 354 -5.60 12.57 26.00
N GLY A 355 -5.37 13.85 25.70
CA GLY A 355 -5.30 14.33 24.31
C GLY A 355 -4.11 13.75 23.52
N VAL A 356 -3.00 13.42 24.19
CA VAL A 356 -1.86 12.70 23.58
C VAL A 356 -2.19 11.21 23.47
N GLN A 357 -2.81 10.63 24.50
CA GLN A 357 -3.21 9.21 24.51
C GLN A 357 -4.21 8.87 23.40
N GLU A 358 -5.10 9.80 23.03
CA GLU A 358 -6.00 9.64 21.89
C GLU A 358 -5.21 9.34 20.59
N ARG A 359 -4.16 10.13 20.34
CA ARG A 359 -3.28 10.02 19.16
C ARG A 359 -2.43 8.76 19.23
N LEU A 360 -1.81 8.50 20.39
CA LEU A 360 -0.99 7.30 20.61
C LEU A 360 -1.79 6.01 20.43
N GLY A 361 -3.02 5.95 20.94
CA GLY A 361 -3.89 4.79 20.79
C GLY A 361 -4.20 4.50 19.31
N ARG A 362 -4.47 5.55 18.52
CA ARG A 362 -4.70 5.42 17.07
C ARG A 362 -3.44 5.00 16.32
N ILE A 363 -2.29 5.60 16.63
CA ILE A 363 -1.00 5.23 16.04
C ILE A 363 -0.71 3.74 16.28
N ALA A 364 -0.84 3.27 17.53
CA ALA A 364 -0.58 1.89 17.90
C ALA A 364 -1.54 0.92 17.17
N ALA A 365 -2.83 1.24 17.13
CA ALA A 365 -3.82 0.42 16.44
C ALA A 365 -3.59 0.36 14.92
N ASN A 366 -3.25 1.50 14.28
CA ASN A 366 -2.92 1.52 12.85
C ASN A 366 -1.67 0.69 12.54
N ALA A 367 -0.62 0.75 13.37
CA ALA A 367 0.57 -0.07 13.18
C ALA A 367 0.22 -1.58 13.21
N TYR A 368 -0.64 -2.01 14.14
CA TYR A 368 -1.08 -3.41 14.23
C TYR A 368 -1.92 -3.81 13.01
N LEU A 369 -2.87 -2.96 12.62
CA LEU A 369 -3.80 -3.16 11.51
C LEU A 369 -3.08 -3.29 10.17
N LEU A 370 -2.17 -2.36 9.87
CA LEU A 370 -1.47 -2.35 8.57
C LEU A 370 -0.55 -3.54 8.44
N ASP A 371 0.15 -3.89 9.51
CA ASP A 371 1.01 -5.06 9.52
C ASP A 371 0.20 -6.37 9.41
N ALA A 372 -0.95 -6.48 10.09
CA ALA A 372 -1.87 -7.61 9.94
C ALA A 372 -2.36 -7.78 8.49
N ALA A 373 -2.84 -6.68 7.89
CA ALA A 373 -3.35 -6.69 6.52
C ALA A 373 -2.27 -7.00 5.50
N ARG A 374 -1.07 -6.40 5.62
CA ARG A 374 0.08 -6.67 4.76
C ARG A 374 0.51 -8.13 4.81
N ARG A 375 0.65 -8.71 6.01
CA ARG A 375 1.00 -10.13 6.19
C ARG A 375 -0.02 -11.04 5.52
N PHE A 376 -1.32 -10.76 5.70
CA PHE A 376 -2.38 -11.53 5.08
C PHE A 376 -2.38 -11.42 3.56
N THR A 377 -2.18 -10.22 3.00
CA THR A 377 -2.05 -10.03 1.55
C THR A 377 -0.84 -10.79 0.99
N CYS A 378 0.31 -10.72 1.65
CA CYS A 378 1.52 -11.46 1.24
C CYS A 378 1.30 -12.98 1.28
N ALA A 379 0.56 -13.49 2.28
CA ALA A 379 0.20 -14.90 2.35
C ALA A 379 -0.65 -15.34 1.15
N GLY A 380 -1.66 -14.53 0.76
CA GLY A 380 -2.47 -14.80 -0.43
C GLY A 380 -1.64 -14.82 -1.71
N LEU A 381 -0.75 -13.83 -1.88
CA LEU A 381 0.15 -13.75 -3.04
C LEU A 381 1.11 -14.95 -3.11
N ALA A 382 1.63 -15.41 -1.96
CA ALA A 382 2.50 -16.58 -1.88
C ALA A 382 1.78 -17.90 -2.26
N LEU A 383 0.45 -17.95 -2.17
CA LEU A 383 -0.37 -19.07 -2.65
C LEU A 383 -0.66 -19.00 -4.16
N GLY A 384 -0.15 -17.99 -4.87
CA GLY A 384 -0.35 -17.79 -6.30
C GLY A 384 -1.59 -16.97 -6.67
N HIS A 385 -2.31 -16.43 -5.68
CA HIS A 385 -3.40 -15.49 -5.95
C HIS A 385 -2.85 -14.15 -6.43
N HIS A 386 -3.57 -13.50 -7.34
CA HIS A 386 -3.27 -12.15 -7.85
C HIS A 386 -4.53 -11.25 -7.72
N PRO A 387 -4.99 -10.96 -6.48
CA PRO A 387 -6.27 -10.34 -6.24
C PRO A 387 -6.20 -8.81 -6.42
N SER A 388 -6.56 -8.32 -7.60
CA SER A 388 -6.43 -6.90 -7.97
C SER A 388 -7.20 -5.94 -7.04
N VAL A 389 -8.38 -6.35 -6.57
CA VAL A 389 -9.22 -5.58 -5.63
C VAL A 389 -8.56 -5.50 -4.26
N VAL A 390 -8.01 -6.60 -3.76
CA VAL A 390 -7.31 -6.64 -2.47
C VAL A 390 -6.05 -5.77 -2.53
N SER A 391 -5.26 -5.86 -3.60
CA SER A 391 -4.11 -4.96 -3.79
C SER A 391 -4.53 -3.49 -3.82
N ALA A 392 -5.66 -3.16 -4.45
CA ALA A 392 -6.20 -1.80 -4.45
C ALA A 392 -6.67 -1.34 -3.05
N ILE A 393 -7.32 -2.21 -2.28
CA ILE A 393 -7.68 -1.96 -0.87
C ILE A 393 -6.42 -1.66 -0.06
N MET A 394 -5.39 -2.50 -0.21
CA MET A 394 -4.14 -2.33 0.52
C MET A 394 -3.45 -1.03 0.16
N LYS A 395 -3.31 -0.71 -1.12
CA LYS A 395 -2.71 0.57 -1.56
C LYS A 395 -3.45 1.76 -0.96
N ASN A 396 -4.77 1.81 -1.11
CA ASN A 396 -5.58 2.94 -0.65
C ASN A 396 -5.57 3.06 0.89
N SER A 397 -5.93 1.98 1.57
CA SER A 397 -6.11 2.00 3.03
C SER A 397 -4.81 2.08 3.79
N ALA A 398 -3.73 1.44 3.32
CA ALA A 398 -2.44 1.50 3.98
C ALA A 398 -1.84 2.91 3.90
N THR A 399 -1.84 3.51 2.70
CA THR A 399 -1.27 4.86 2.52
C THR A 399 -2.09 5.93 3.25
N GLU A 400 -3.41 5.77 3.34
CA GLU A 400 -4.27 6.70 4.09
C GLU A 400 -4.07 6.58 5.61
N ARG A 401 -4.00 5.36 6.15
CA ARG A 401 -3.75 5.15 7.58
C ARG A 401 -2.32 5.53 7.98
N MET A 402 -1.36 5.35 7.08
CA MET A 402 -0.01 5.89 7.23
C MET A 402 -0.04 7.42 7.33
N ARG A 403 -0.77 8.12 6.46
CA ARG A 403 -0.94 9.59 6.53
C ARG A 403 -1.51 10.02 7.88
N ILE A 404 -2.54 9.33 8.37
CA ILE A 404 -3.15 9.62 9.67
C ILE A 404 -2.13 9.44 10.80
N SER A 405 -1.42 8.30 10.84
CA SER A 405 -0.40 8.05 11.86
C SER A 405 0.75 9.06 11.80
N ALA A 406 1.15 9.48 10.61
CA ALA A 406 2.19 10.49 10.41
C ALA A 406 1.74 11.86 10.95
N ASN A 407 0.52 12.30 10.62
CA ASN A 407 -0.06 13.54 11.17
C ASN A 407 -0.15 13.48 12.69
N ASP A 408 -0.67 12.39 13.26
CA ASP A 408 -0.78 12.21 14.71
C ASP A 408 0.61 12.22 15.38
N ALA A 409 1.64 11.66 14.75
CA ALA A 409 3.01 11.69 15.25
C ALA A 409 3.59 13.12 15.23
N MET A 410 3.38 13.88 14.15
CA MET A 410 3.79 15.28 14.06
C MET A 410 3.12 16.14 15.14
N ASP A 411 1.80 15.96 15.35
CA ASP A 411 1.04 16.68 16.38
C ASP A 411 1.60 16.45 17.79
N VAL A 412 1.96 15.20 18.11
CA VAL A 412 2.50 14.85 19.45
C VAL A 412 3.93 15.36 19.64
N HIS A 413 4.78 15.31 18.61
CA HIS A 413 6.14 15.84 18.69
C HIS A 413 6.20 17.38 18.65
N ALA A 414 5.19 18.00 18.06
CA ALA A 414 5.02 19.44 17.94
C ALA A 414 6.26 20.13 17.37
N GLY A 415 6.81 21.13 18.09
CA GLY A 415 7.97 21.91 17.66
C GLY A 415 9.16 21.07 17.20
N LYS A 416 9.40 19.89 17.78
CA LYS A 416 10.53 19.03 17.39
C LYS A 416 10.42 18.55 15.95
N ALA A 417 9.22 18.17 15.51
CA ALA A 417 9.05 17.54 14.21
C ALA A 417 8.88 18.55 13.06
N VAL A 418 8.66 19.84 13.36
CA VAL A 418 8.58 20.90 12.34
C VAL A 418 9.90 21.63 12.09
N ILE A 419 10.93 21.37 12.91
CA ILE A 419 12.30 21.85 12.66
C ILE A 419 13.04 20.77 11.88
N ASP A 420 13.51 21.13 10.69
CA ASP A 420 14.31 20.25 9.84
C ASP A 420 15.73 20.10 10.37
N GLY A 421 16.30 18.90 10.23
CA GLY A 421 17.67 18.58 10.60
C GLY A 421 17.86 17.09 10.93
N PRO A 422 19.11 16.64 11.16
CA PRO A 422 19.43 15.25 11.50
C PRO A 422 18.65 14.69 12.69
N LYS A 423 18.25 15.51 13.67
CA LYS A 423 17.48 15.08 14.85
C LYS A 423 16.00 14.88 14.60
N ASN A 424 15.50 15.21 13.40
CA ASN A 424 14.11 15.05 13.02
C ASN A 424 13.88 13.77 12.20
N TYR A 425 13.78 12.64 12.90
CA TYR A 425 13.51 11.32 12.33
C TYR A 425 12.09 11.15 11.73
N LEU A 426 11.20 12.15 11.83
CA LEU A 426 9.86 12.11 11.22
C LEU A 426 9.74 12.99 9.97
N GLY A 427 10.55 14.05 9.85
CA GLY A 427 10.36 15.12 8.87
C GLY A 427 10.41 14.63 7.42
N THR A 428 11.47 13.91 7.03
CA THR A 428 11.59 13.39 5.66
C THR A 428 10.48 12.40 5.33
N PHE A 429 10.18 11.49 6.25
CA PHE A 429 9.09 10.54 6.10
C PHE A 429 7.75 11.26 5.90
N TYR A 430 7.44 12.25 6.75
CA TYR A 430 6.22 13.06 6.65
C TYR A 430 6.09 13.76 5.29
N ARG A 431 7.18 14.36 4.80
CA ARG A 431 7.22 14.99 3.46
C ARG A 431 6.97 14.00 2.32
N SER A 432 7.32 12.73 2.49
CA SER A 432 7.13 11.71 1.47
C SER A 432 5.67 11.23 1.33
N VAL A 433 4.82 11.46 2.35
CA VAL A 433 3.44 10.96 2.42
C VAL A 433 2.60 11.27 1.16
N PRO A 434 2.65 12.49 0.57
CA PRO A 434 1.91 12.81 -0.65
C PRO A 434 2.27 11.92 -1.87
N VAL A 435 3.48 11.35 -1.91
CA VAL A 435 3.90 10.47 -3.01
C VAL A 435 3.07 9.18 -2.99
N GLY A 436 3.04 8.46 -1.87
CA GLY A 436 2.37 7.15 -1.76
C GLY A 436 0.86 7.19 -2.03
N ILE A 437 0.20 8.29 -1.68
CA ILE A 437 -1.25 8.46 -1.91
C ILE A 437 -1.59 8.79 -3.37
N THR A 438 -0.59 9.22 -4.16
CA THR A 438 -0.74 9.73 -5.53
C THR A 438 -0.32 8.70 -6.57
N VAL A 439 0.84 8.06 -6.39
CA VAL A 439 1.39 7.09 -7.36
C VAL A 439 0.65 5.75 -7.33
N GLU A 440 0.93 4.88 -8.30
CA GLU A 440 0.28 3.56 -8.44
C GLU A 440 -1.25 3.62 -8.57
N GLY A 441 -1.77 4.73 -9.08
CA GLY A 441 -3.20 5.08 -9.10
C GLY A 441 -3.58 5.86 -7.85
N ALA A 442 -3.96 7.14 -8.03
CA ALA A 442 -4.30 8.03 -6.92
C ALA A 442 -5.42 7.43 -6.05
N ASN A 443 -5.34 7.63 -4.73
CA ASN A 443 -6.32 7.08 -3.78
C ASN A 443 -7.77 7.44 -4.15
N ILE A 444 -8.00 8.62 -4.74
CA ILE A 444 -9.34 9.04 -5.22
C ILE A 444 -9.88 8.07 -6.28
N LEU A 445 -9.07 7.76 -7.30
CA LEU A 445 -9.46 6.83 -8.37
C LEU A 445 -9.57 5.41 -7.84
N THR A 446 -8.58 4.96 -7.06
CA THR A 446 -8.56 3.61 -6.49
C THR A 446 -9.79 3.37 -5.61
N ARG A 447 -10.11 4.31 -4.72
CA ARG A 447 -11.27 4.23 -3.82
C ARG A 447 -12.60 4.28 -4.57
N SER A 448 -12.74 5.17 -5.56
CA SER A 448 -14.05 5.41 -6.21
C SER A 448 -14.35 4.46 -7.37
N LEU A 449 -13.34 3.99 -8.12
CA LEU A 449 -13.53 3.23 -9.35
C LEU A 449 -13.05 1.77 -9.25
N ILE A 450 -11.93 1.52 -8.56
CA ILE A 450 -11.29 0.19 -8.56
C ILE A 450 -11.92 -0.71 -7.48
N VAL A 451 -11.83 -0.30 -6.21
CA VAL A 451 -12.14 -1.18 -5.06
C VAL A 451 -13.55 -1.75 -5.14
N PHE A 452 -14.55 -0.91 -5.40
CA PHE A 452 -15.93 -1.39 -5.55
C PHE A 452 -16.36 -1.56 -7.01
N GLY A 453 -16.04 -0.62 -7.91
CA GLY A 453 -16.53 -0.68 -9.29
C GLY A 453 -16.09 -1.96 -10.01
N GLN A 454 -14.79 -2.26 -10.00
CA GLN A 454 -14.26 -3.51 -10.57
C GLN A 454 -14.54 -4.70 -9.65
N GLY A 455 -14.45 -4.52 -8.33
CA GLY A 455 -14.73 -5.58 -7.36
C GLY A 455 -16.16 -6.13 -7.43
N ALA A 456 -17.16 -5.28 -7.61
CA ALA A 456 -18.56 -5.68 -7.70
C ALA A 456 -18.88 -6.46 -8.98
N ILE A 457 -18.08 -6.31 -10.04
CA ILE A 457 -18.22 -7.12 -11.26
C ILE A 457 -17.47 -8.44 -11.08
N ARG A 458 -16.22 -8.36 -10.60
CA ARG A 458 -15.27 -9.48 -10.58
C ARG A 458 -15.47 -10.42 -9.38
N ALA A 459 -15.52 -9.87 -8.18
CA ALA A 459 -15.60 -10.63 -6.92
C ALA A 459 -17.03 -11.03 -6.57
N HIS A 460 -18.04 -10.45 -7.24
CA HIS A 460 -19.41 -10.89 -7.08
C HIS A 460 -19.62 -12.30 -7.67
N PRO A 461 -20.28 -13.23 -6.96
CA PRO A 461 -20.33 -14.65 -7.39
C PRO A 461 -21.04 -14.92 -8.74
N PHE A 462 -21.87 -13.99 -9.20
CA PHE A 462 -22.77 -14.17 -10.34
C PHE A 462 -22.66 -13.12 -11.47
N ILE A 463 -22.21 -11.89 -11.20
CA ILE A 463 -22.37 -10.77 -12.16
C ILE A 463 -21.54 -11.00 -13.42
N LEU A 464 -20.25 -11.35 -13.27
CA LEU A 464 -19.39 -11.64 -14.41
C LEU A 464 -19.96 -12.78 -15.28
N LYS A 465 -20.43 -13.86 -14.65
CA LYS A 465 -21.03 -15.01 -15.36
C LYS A 465 -22.31 -14.65 -16.11
N GLU A 466 -23.13 -13.76 -15.56
CA GLU A 466 -24.31 -13.23 -16.23
C GLU A 466 -23.93 -12.36 -17.43
N MET A 467 -22.91 -11.51 -17.30
CA MET A 467 -22.39 -10.69 -18.38
C MET A 467 -21.80 -11.55 -19.52
N GLU A 468 -20.99 -12.55 -19.19
CA GLU A 468 -20.44 -13.51 -20.15
C GLU A 468 -21.55 -14.27 -20.89
N ALA A 469 -22.58 -14.73 -20.18
CA ALA A 469 -23.72 -15.41 -20.79
C ALA A 469 -24.53 -14.51 -21.73
N LEU A 470 -24.62 -13.20 -21.45
CA LEU A 470 -25.30 -12.23 -22.31
C LEU A 470 -24.47 -11.82 -23.53
N ALA A 471 -23.15 -11.86 -23.40
CA ALA A 471 -22.18 -11.56 -24.46
C ALA A 471 -21.90 -12.75 -25.39
N ASP A 472 -22.42 -13.94 -25.08
CA ASP A 472 -22.25 -15.14 -25.90
C ASP A 472 -22.82 -14.94 -27.31
N GLU A 473 -22.00 -15.21 -28.32
CA GLU A 473 -22.38 -15.16 -29.74
C GLU A 473 -23.51 -16.15 -30.06
N ASP A 474 -23.52 -17.31 -29.41
CA ASP A 474 -24.63 -18.27 -29.48
C ASP A 474 -25.71 -17.90 -28.48
N THR A 475 -26.77 -17.28 -28.98
CA THR A 475 -27.90 -16.83 -28.16
C THR A 475 -28.62 -17.96 -27.42
N GLN A 476 -28.64 -19.19 -27.94
CA GLN A 476 -29.27 -20.32 -27.24
C GLN A 476 -28.40 -20.81 -26.10
N ARG A 477 -27.08 -20.91 -26.32
CA ARG A 477 -26.10 -21.26 -25.29
C ARG A 477 -26.07 -20.19 -24.20
N GLY A 478 -25.98 -18.92 -24.58
CA GLY A 478 -26.05 -17.77 -23.68
C GLY A 478 -27.32 -17.74 -22.84
N LEU A 479 -28.49 -17.94 -23.45
CA LEU A 479 -29.77 -18.01 -22.73
C LEU A 479 -29.82 -19.18 -21.73
N ALA A 480 -29.26 -20.34 -22.07
CA ALA A 480 -29.22 -21.49 -21.18
C ALA A 480 -28.27 -21.25 -19.99
N ALA A 481 -27.08 -20.68 -20.24
CA ALA A 481 -26.14 -20.30 -19.19
C ALA A 481 -26.73 -19.22 -18.26
N PHE A 482 -27.38 -18.20 -18.83
CA PHE A 482 -28.04 -17.12 -18.10
C PHE A 482 -29.20 -17.62 -17.23
N ASP A 483 -29.99 -18.59 -17.71
CA ASP A 483 -31.06 -19.21 -16.90
C ASP A 483 -30.51 -19.87 -15.63
N VAL A 484 -29.36 -20.54 -15.72
CA VAL A 484 -28.75 -21.16 -14.54
C VAL A 484 -28.23 -20.09 -13.57
N THR A 485 -27.53 -19.07 -14.07
CA THR A 485 -26.88 -18.06 -13.24
C THR A 485 -27.88 -17.11 -12.59
N VAL A 486 -28.87 -16.60 -13.34
CA VAL A 486 -29.83 -15.60 -12.81
C VAL A 486 -30.71 -16.16 -11.69
N TRP A 487 -31.09 -17.44 -11.77
CA TRP A 487 -31.88 -18.09 -10.73
C TRP A 487 -31.02 -18.47 -9.51
N ALA A 488 -29.75 -18.81 -9.73
CA ALA A 488 -28.80 -18.98 -8.63
C ALA A 488 -28.53 -17.65 -7.91
N HIS A 489 -28.43 -16.55 -8.65
CA HIS A 489 -28.27 -15.20 -8.14
C HIS A 489 -29.51 -14.74 -7.36
N ALA A 490 -30.72 -14.97 -7.88
CA ALA A 490 -31.96 -14.71 -7.14
C ALA A 490 -32.02 -15.49 -5.80
N GLY A 491 -31.61 -16.77 -5.82
CA GLY A 491 -31.48 -17.58 -4.61
C GLY A 491 -30.43 -17.04 -3.63
N HIS A 492 -29.31 -16.52 -4.15
CA HIS A 492 -28.30 -15.83 -3.36
C HIS A 492 -28.87 -14.60 -2.67
N ILE A 493 -29.51 -13.68 -3.41
CA ILE A 493 -30.12 -12.46 -2.87
C ILE A 493 -31.12 -12.79 -1.76
N LEU A 494 -31.99 -13.79 -1.95
CA LEU A 494 -32.96 -14.21 -0.92
C LEU A 494 -32.28 -14.72 0.36
N ARG A 495 -31.22 -15.52 0.22
CA ARG A 495 -30.44 -16.02 1.36
C ARG A 495 -29.69 -14.90 2.06
N THR A 496 -29.05 -14.02 1.31
CA THR A 496 -28.31 -12.86 1.81
C THR A 496 -29.26 -11.88 2.51
N ALA A 497 -30.45 -11.64 1.95
CA ALA A 497 -31.51 -10.83 2.57
C ALA A 497 -31.97 -11.41 3.90
N LYS A 498 -32.27 -12.72 3.95
CA LYS A 498 -32.58 -13.43 5.20
C LYS A 498 -31.46 -13.28 6.21
N ASN A 499 -30.22 -13.55 5.82
CA ASN A 499 -29.06 -13.47 6.72
C ASN A 499 -28.84 -12.04 7.23
N ALA A 500 -28.86 -11.04 6.35
CA ALA A 500 -28.73 -9.63 6.69
C ALA A 500 -29.81 -9.20 7.69
N PHE A 501 -31.07 -9.54 7.42
CA PHE A 501 -32.19 -9.23 8.31
C PHE A 501 -31.98 -9.82 9.72
N ILE A 502 -31.84 -11.14 9.83
CA ILE A 502 -31.79 -11.78 11.15
C ILE A 502 -30.50 -11.37 11.91
N ARG A 503 -29.36 -11.24 11.20
CA ARG A 503 -28.09 -10.81 11.82
C ARG A 503 -28.10 -9.34 12.21
N SER A 504 -28.77 -8.47 11.46
CA SER A 504 -28.85 -7.04 11.81
C SER A 504 -29.76 -6.77 13.00
N TRP A 505 -30.92 -7.43 13.06
CA TRP A 505 -31.85 -7.30 14.19
C TRP A 505 -31.31 -7.92 15.49
N SER A 506 -30.41 -8.91 15.39
CA SER A 506 -29.74 -9.52 16.54
C SER A 506 -28.39 -8.88 16.89
N ASP A 507 -28.03 -7.75 16.27
CA ASP A 507 -26.73 -7.09 16.44
C ASP A 507 -25.49 -7.97 16.14
N GLY A 508 -25.69 -9.00 15.31
CA GLY A 508 -24.68 -10.00 14.94
C GLY A 508 -24.59 -11.17 15.92
N LEU A 509 -25.43 -11.31 16.94
CA LEU A 509 -25.30 -12.38 17.96
C LEU A 509 -25.36 -13.81 17.40
N ILE A 510 -26.02 -13.99 16.25
CA ILE A 510 -26.26 -15.29 15.60
C ILE A 510 -25.40 -15.51 14.34
N GLY A 511 -24.47 -14.60 14.03
CA GLY A 511 -23.58 -14.79 12.89
C GLY A 511 -22.68 -16.02 13.06
N PRO A 512 -22.29 -16.71 11.98
CA PRO A 512 -21.26 -17.74 12.05
C PRO A 512 -19.95 -17.13 12.60
N ALA A 513 -19.26 -17.90 13.42
CA ALA A 513 -17.96 -17.56 13.99
C ALA A 513 -17.25 -18.84 14.46
N PRO A 514 -15.92 -18.92 14.28
CA PRO A 514 -15.11 -20.00 14.86
C PRO A 514 -15.01 -19.85 16.39
N GLU A 515 -14.54 -20.89 17.06
CA GLU A 515 -14.30 -20.88 18.52
C GLU A 515 -12.96 -20.19 18.85
N THR A 516 -12.97 -18.85 18.80
CA THR A 516 -11.76 -17.99 18.96
C THR A 516 -11.74 -17.19 20.27
N GLY A 517 -12.37 -17.72 21.32
CA GLY A 517 -12.35 -17.10 22.66
C GLY A 517 -12.90 -15.66 22.67
N PRO A 518 -12.13 -14.65 23.14
CA PRO A 518 -12.62 -13.28 23.31
C PRO A 518 -12.97 -12.58 21.98
N THR A 519 -12.38 -13.01 20.85
CA THR A 519 -12.61 -12.41 19.53
C THR A 519 -13.79 -13.01 18.77
N LYS A 520 -14.40 -14.10 19.27
CA LYS A 520 -15.58 -14.74 18.66
C LYS A 520 -16.69 -13.74 18.33
N ARG A 521 -16.95 -12.79 19.23
CA ARG A 521 -17.97 -11.73 19.04
C ARG A 521 -17.71 -10.86 17.80
N TYR A 522 -16.45 -10.69 17.41
CA TYR A 522 -16.05 -9.87 16.27
C TYR A 522 -16.32 -10.58 14.95
N TYR A 523 -16.01 -11.87 14.85
CA TYR A 523 -16.40 -12.70 13.71
C TYR A 523 -17.91 -12.65 13.46
N ARG A 524 -18.72 -12.78 14.52
CA ARG A 524 -20.18 -12.74 14.34
C ARG A 524 -20.68 -11.38 13.85
N LYS A 525 -20.05 -10.28 14.29
CA LYS A 525 -20.32 -8.93 13.80
C LYS A 525 -19.87 -8.74 12.35
N LEU A 526 -18.70 -9.26 11.98
CA LEU A 526 -18.26 -9.26 10.58
C LEU A 526 -19.22 -10.05 9.69
N SER A 527 -19.74 -11.20 10.14
CA SER A 527 -20.77 -11.97 9.42
C SER A 527 -22.05 -11.19 9.17
N ARG A 528 -22.43 -10.31 10.10
CA ARG A 528 -23.55 -9.38 9.92
C ARG A 528 -23.22 -8.34 8.85
N TYR A 529 -22.06 -7.69 8.96
CA TYR A 529 -21.70 -6.60 8.06
C TYR A 529 -21.39 -7.09 6.65
N ALA A 530 -20.82 -8.29 6.48
CA ALA A 530 -20.65 -8.93 5.18
C ALA A 530 -22.01 -9.19 4.50
N ALA A 531 -22.98 -9.77 5.22
CA ALA A 531 -24.33 -9.98 4.69
C ALA A 531 -25.04 -8.66 4.33
N SER A 532 -24.85 -7.63 5.17
CA SER A 532 -25.39 -6.29 4.95
C SER A 532 -24.78 -5.61 3.73
N PHE A 533 -23.46 -5.73 3.57
CA PHE A 533 -22.71 -5.23 2.44
C PHE A 533 -23.12 -5.90 1.13
N ALA A 534 -23.19 -7.24 1.11
CA ALA A 534 -23.60 -8.00 -0.06
C ALA A 534 -25.03 -7.62 -0.50
N LEU A 535 -26.00 -7.61 0.43
CA LEU A 535 -27.38 -7.21 0.11
C LEU A 535 -27.48 -5.77 -0.43
N ALA A 536 -26.76 -4.83 0.20
CA ALA A 536 -26.76 -3.44 -0.24
C ALA A 536 -26.10 -3.29 -1.62
N SER A 537 -25.07 -4.08 -1.90
CA SER A 537 -24.38 -4.13 -3.20
C SER A 537 -25.30 -4.68 -4.28
N ASP A 538 -26.01 -5.78 -4.02
CA ASP A 538 -27.00 -6.36 -4.93
C ASP A 538 -28.11 -5.37 -5.25
N ALA A 539 -28.66 -4.72 -4.21
CA ALA A 539 -29.67 -3.69 -4.38
C ALA A 539 -29.16 -2.52 -5.24
N ALA A 540 -27.90 -2.12 -5.06
CA ALA A 540 -27.27 -1.06 -5.84
C ALA A 540 -27.08 -1.47 -7.32
N LEU A 541 -26.50 -2.65 -7.57
CA LEU A 541 -26.26 -3.18 -8.90
C LEU A 541 -27.58 -3.37 -9.68
N LEU A 542 -28.60 -3.95 -9.05
CA LEU A 542 -29.91 -4.19 -9.69
C LEU A 542 -30.67 -2.89 -9.95
N SER A 543 -30.62 -1.92 -9.04
CA SER A 543 -31.39 -0.68 -9.19
C SER A 543 -30.74 0.34 -10.13
N MET A 544 -29.41 0.36 -10.24
CA MET A 544 -28.67 1.38 -10.97
C MET A 544 -27.95 0.86 -12.21
N GLY A 545 -27.70 -0.45 -12.34
CA GLY A 545 -26.97 -1.04 -13.45
C GLY A 545 -25.65 -0.32 -13.74
N GLY A 546 -25.35 -0.06 -15.01
CA GLY A 546 -24.14 0.67 -15.43
C GLY A 546 -24.04 2.12 -14.95
N SER A 547 -25.14 2.73 -14.47
CA SER A 547 -25.09 4.10 -13.93
C SER A 547 -24.38 4.20 -12.58
N LEU A 548 -24.23 3.08 -11.86
CA LEU A 548 -23.51 3.00 -10.59
C LEU A 548 -22.04 3.43 -10.73
N LYS A 549 -21.42 3.11 -11.87
CA LYS A 549 -20.05 3.51 -12.21
C LYS A 549 -19.86 5.03 -12.27
N ARG A 550 -20.90 5.78 -12.62
CA ARG A 550 -20.90 7.25 -12.63
C ARG A 550 -21.21 7.87 -11.24
N LYS A 551 -21.65 7.06 -10.27
CA LYS A 551 -21.96 7.48 -8.90
C LYS A 551 -20.75 7.24 -7.99
N GLU A 552 -19.63 7.89 -8.32
CA GLU A 552 -18.33 7.69 -7.67
C GLU A 552 -18.38 7.79 -6.14
N MET A 553 -19.13 8.77 -5.58
CA MET A 553 -19.28 8.89 -4.13
C MET A 553 -19.96 7.67 -3.49
N LEU A 554 -20.95 7.08 -4.17
CA LEU A 554 -21.66 5.91 -3.67
C LEU A 554 -20.79 4.66 -3.78
N SER A 555 -20.15 4.47 -4.94
CA SER A 555 -19.16 3.40 -5.17
C SER A 555 -18.05 3.45 -4.11
N ALA A 556 -17.53 4.64 -3.83
CA ALA A 556 -16.48 4.83 -2.84
C ALA A 556 -16.90 4.45 -1.41
N ARG A 557 -18.17 4.69 -1.02
CA ARG A 557 -18.69 4.27 0.29
C ARG A 557 -18.80 2.75 0.40
N PHE A 558 -19.19 2.06 -0.67
CA PHE A 558 -19.13 0.60 -0.71
C PHE A 558 -17.68 0.10 -0.64
N GLY A 559 -16.78 0.76 -1.35
CA GLY A 559 -15.35 0.46 -1.30
C GLY A 559 -14.76 0.59 0.11
N ASP A 560 -15.15 1.63 0.85
CA ASP A 560 -14.76 1.79 2.25
C ASP A 560 -15.24 0.63 3.14
N ILE A 561 -16.48 0.16 2.96
CA ILE A 561 -17.02 -0.98 3.72
C ILE A 561 -16.24 -2.26 3.40
N LEU A 562 -16.00 -2.53 2.11
CA LEU A 562 -15.23 -3.70 1.69
C LEU A 562 -13.80 -3.66 2.24
N ALA A 563 -13.15 -2.49 2.20
CA ALA A 563 -11.84 -2.29 2.75
C ALA A 563 -11.81 -2.57 4.26
N GLU A 564 -12.75 -2.04 5.03
CA GLU A 564 -12.86 -2.33 6.48
C GLU A 564 -13.11 -3.82 6.74
N LEU A 565 -14.01 -4.47 6.00
CA LEU A 565 -14.23 -5.92 6.15
C LEU A 565 -12.94 -6.72 5.92
N TYR A 566 -12.14 -6.37 4.91
CA TYR A 566 -10.85 -7.01 4.63
C TYR A 566 -9.84 -6.77 5.78
N LEU A 567 -9.64 -5.51 6.18
CA LEU A 567 -8.68 -5.12 7.21
C LEU A 567 -9.01 -5.73 8.59
N LEU A 568 -10.29 -5.76 8.96
CA LEU A 568 -10.75 -6.39 10.19
C LEU A 568 -10.58 -7.92 10.13
N SER A 569 -10.83 -8.55 8.98
CA SER A 569 -10.55 -9.99 8.80
C SER A 569 -9.07 -10.30 9.04
N ALA A 570 -8.17 -9.50 8.43
CA ALA A 570 -6.73 -9.67 8.60
C ALA A 570 -6.27 -9.44 10.04
N THR A 571 -6.87 -8.49 10.76
CA THR A 571 -6.57 -8.24 12.19
C THR A 571 -6.87 -9.46 13.06
N LEU A 572 -8.03 -10.08 12.85
CA LEU A 572 -8.42 -11.28 13.59
C LEU A 572 -7.55 -12.48 13.20
N LYS A 573 -7.14 -12.57 11.93
CA LYS A 573 -6.20 -13.59 11.48
C LYS A 573 -4.84 -13.45 12.16
N ARG A 574 -4.25 -12.24 12.17
CA ARG A 574 -2.99 -11.97 12.86
C ARG A 574 -3.08 -12.34 14.35
N TRP A 575 -4.19 -11.98 15.00
CA TRP A 575 -4.42 -12.34 16.41
C TRP A 575 -4.30 -13.84 16.67
N GLU A 576 -4.87 -14.66 15.78
CA GLU A 576 -4.77 -16.13 15.87
C GLU A 576 -3.36 -16.63 15.54
N GLU A 577 -2.71 -16.07 14.50
CA GLU A 577 -1.36 -16.43 14.07
C GLU A 577 -0.29 -16.11 15.11
N ASP A 578 -0.41 -14.97 15.79
CA ASP A 578 0.49 -14.56 16.87
C ASP A 578 0.24 -15.37 18.16
N GLY A 579 -0.72 -16.29 18.17
CA GLY A 579 -1.00 -17.17 19.31
C GLY A 579 -1.91 -16.55 20.37
N ARG A 580 -2.79 -15.62 19.98
CA ARG A 580 -3.78 -14.96 20.85
C ARG A 580 -3.15 -14.22 22.04
N GLN A 581 -2.19 -13.36 21.74
CA GLN A 581 -1.45 -12.60 22.75
C GLN A 581 -2.37 -11.66 23.54
N GLU A 582 -2.78 -12.02 24.76
CA GLU A 582 -3.70 -11.21 25.60
C GLU A 582 -3.29 -9.74 25.74
N ALA A 583 -1.98 -9.46 25.75
CA ALA A 583 -1.44 -8.09 25.79
C ALA A 583 -1.83 -7.23 24.56
N ASP A 584 -2.10 -7.86 23.41
CA ASP A 584 -2.47 -7.19 22.15
C ASP A 584 -3.98 -7.00 22.01
N LEU A 585 -4.78 -7.61 22.90
CA LEU A 585 -6.24 -7.56 22.83
C LEU A 585 -6.77 -6.12 22.77
N PRO A 586 -6.27 -5.14 23.55
CA PRO A 586 -6.72 -3.75 23.44
C PRO A 586 -6.61 -3.18 22.01
N LEU A 587 -5.54 -3.52 21.27
CA LEU A 587 -5.36 -3.07 19.88
C LEU A 587 -6.43 -3.67 18.98
N VAL A 588 -6.69 -4.98 19.12
CA VAL A 588 -7.77 -5.67 18.40
C VAL A 588 -9.12 -5.05 18.74
N GLU A 589 -9.40 -4.79 20.02
CA GLU A 589 -10.67 -4.18 20.44
C GLU A 589 -10.85 -2.78 19.87
N TRP A 590 -9.79 -1.97 19.82
CA TRP A 590 -9.79 -0.63 19.24
C TRP A 590 -10.11 -0.68 17.75
N ILE A 591 -9.37 -1.51 17.01
CA ILE A 591 -9.50 -1.69 15.56
C ILE A 591 -10.93 -2.12 15.21
N MET A 592 -11.47 -3.12 15.92
CA MET A 592 -12.84 -3.60 15.68
C MET A 592 -13.89 -2.52 15.96
N GLN A 593 -13.73 -1.75 17.04
CA GLN A 593 -14.67 -0.67 17.39
C GLN A 593 -14.68 0.46 16.35
N ASP A 594 -13.50 0.85 15.86
CA ASP A 594 -13.34 1.88 14.83
C ASP A 594 -13.89 1.40 13.47
N GLY A 595 -13.49 0.21 13.03
CA GLY A 595 -13.94 -0.35 11.75
C GLY A 595 -15.46 -0.57 11.69
N PHE A 596 -16.08 -1.08 12.77
CA PHE A 596 -17.54 -1.21 12.80
C PHE A 596 -18.28 0.12 12.79
N LEU A 597 -17.72 1.16 13.43
CA LEU A 597 -18.27 2.52 13.34
C LEU A 597 -18.19 3.04 11.90
N THR A 598 -17.05 2.85 11.25
CA THR A 598 -16.86 3.23 9.84
C THR A 598 -17.85 2.52 8.93
N ILE A 599 -18.02 1.21 9.08
CA ILE A 599 -18.99 0.42 8.30
C ILE A 599 -20.42 0.94 8.51
N GLU A 600 -20.86 1.15 9.75
CA GLU A 600 -22.23 1.64 10.01
C GLU A 600 -22.45 3.05 9.46
N ARG A 601 -21.46 3.95 9.59
CA ARG A 601 -21.53 5.30 9.01
C ARG A 601 -21.66 5.24 7.49
N ARG A 602 -20.85 4.41 6.82
CA ARG A 602 -20.89 4.26 5.36
C ARG A 602 -22.19 3.61 4.89
N LEU A 603 -22.70 2.59 5.59
CA LEU A 603 -24.03 2.03 5.31
C LEU A 603 -25.11 3.09 5.44
N LYS A 604 -25.11 3.89 6.51
CA LYS A 604 -26.07 4.99 6.67
C LYS A 604 -25.98 5.99 5.52
N GLU A 605 -24.77 6.42 5.15
CA GLU A 605 -24.57 7.36 4.05
C GLU A 605 -25.00 6.78 2.68
N ILE A 606 -24.83 5.47 2.47
CA ILE A 606 -25.34 4.77 1.29
C ILE A 606 -26.87 4.85 1.26
N LEU A 607 -27.54 4.54 2.38
CA LEU A 607 -29.00 4.58 2.48
C LEU A 607 -29.54 6.01 2.28
N ASP A 608 -28.94 6.99 2.95
CA ASP A 608 -29.36 8.40 2.87
C ASP A 608 -29.24 8.95 1.43
N ASN A 609 -28.25 8.47 0.66
CA ASN A 609 -27.97 8.94 -0.70
C ASN A 609 -28.38 7.96 -1.80
N PHE A 610 -29.14 6.92 -1.43
CA PHE A 610 -29.57 5.92 -2.40
C PHE A 610 -30.58 6.55 -3.37
N PRO A 611 -30.45 6.41 -4.70
CA PRO A 611 -31.33 7.10 -5.65
C PRO A 611 -32.80 6.72 -5.50
N ASN A 612 -33.09 5.46 -5.18
CA ASN A 612 -34.44 4.97 -4.93
C ASN A 612 -34.73 4.97 -3.43
N GLN A 613 -35.36 6.03 -2.93
CA GLN A 613 -35.62 6.23 -1.50
C GLN A 613 -36.54 5.18 -0.86
N PRO A 614 -37.66 4.74 -1.49
CA PRO A 614 -38.43 3.60 -0.98
C PRO A 614 -37.61 2.32 -0.82
N LEU A 615 -36.77 2.00 -1.80
CA LEU A 615 -35.86 0.86 -1.72
C LEU A 615 -34.82 1.06 -0.61
N ALA A 616 -34.30 2.28 -0.44
CA ALA A 616 -33.37 2.63 0.64
C ALA A 616 -33.98 2.40 2.02
N TRP A 617 -35.23 2.83 2.23
CA TRP A 617 -35.93 2.63 3.50
C TRP A 617 -36.13 1.14 3.80
N LEU A 618 -36.58 0.37 2.79
CA LEU A 618 -36.70 -1.08 2.92
C LEU A 618 -35.35 -1.73 3.23
N LEU A 619 -34.30 -1.38 2.48
CA LEU A 619 -32.95 -1.89 2.69
C LEU A 619 -32.44 -1.54 4.10
N GLY A 620 -32.74 -0.35 4.60
CA GLY A 620 -32.40 0.10 5.95
C GLY A 620 -32.93 -0.84 7.04
N LEU A 621 -34.14 -1.39 6.89
CA LEU A 621 -34.69 -2.39 7.82
C LEU A 621 -33.91 -3.70 7.82
N PHE A 622 -33.20 -4.03 6.74
CA PHE A 622 -32.42 -5.25 6.60
C PHE A 622 -30.96 -5.08 7.05
N VAL A 623 -30.35 -3.93 6.74
CA VAL A 623 -28.89 -3.74 6.92
C VAL A 623 -28.55 -2.88 8.13
N LEU A 624 -29.44 -1.95 8.53
CA LEU A 624 -29.17 -0.99 9.59
C LEU A 624 -30.43 -0.59 10.37
N PRO A 625 -31.17 -1.54 10.97
CA PRO A 625 -32.49 -1.30 11.56
C PRO A 625 -32.49 -0.32 12.74
N PHE A 626 -31.37 -0.19 13.45
CA PHE A 626 -31.21 0.71 14.60
C PHE A 626 -30.44 1.99 14.26
N GLY A 627 -30.13 2.23 12.98
CA GLY A 627 -29.20 3.28 12.58
C GLY A 627 -27.77 3.00 13.03
N VAL A 628 -26.95 4.06 13.12
CA VAL A 628 -25.57 3.98 13.61
C VAL A 628 -25.60 3.92 15.14
N ILE A 629 -25.24 2.77 15.70
CA ILE A 629 -25.25 2.52 17.15
C ILE A 629 -23.83 2.35 17.71
N ARG A 630 -22.82 2.11 16.87
CA ARG A 630 -21.43 2.12 17.31
C ARG A 630 -21.01 3.53 17.71
N ARG A 631 -20.17 3.59 18.75
CA ARG A 631 -19.62 4.83 19.29
C ARG A 631 -18.14 5.02 18.96
N GLY A 632 -17.53 4.02 18.31
CA GLY A 632 -16.08 3.96 18.14
C GLY A 632 -15.37 3.49 19.40
N PRO A 633 -14.02 3.55 19.40
CA PRO A 633 -13.20 3.12 20.52
C PRO A 633 -13.47 3.94 21.79
N SER A 634 -13.70 3.28 22.92
CA SER A 634 -13.83 3.97 24.21
C SER A 634 -12.50 4.52 24.71
N ASP A 635 -12.52 5.61 25.49
CA ASP A 635 -11.31 6.19 26.12
C ASP A 635 -10.51 5.16 26.92
N ARG A 636 -11.19 4.21 27.58
CA ARG A 636 -10.52 3.12 28.31
C ARG A 636 -9.64 2.26 27.39
N VAL A 637 -10.17 1.87 26.23
CA VAL A 637 -9.46 1.04 25.25
C VAL A 637 -8.37 1.85 24.56
N THR A 638 -8.64 3.11 24.21
CA THR A 638 -7.67 4.03 23.62
C THR A 638 -6.47 4.26 24.56
N ARG A 639 -6.71 4.51 25.86
CA ARG A 639 -5.64 4.62 26.86
C ARG A 639 -4.86 3.33 27.05
N ALA A 640 -5.53 2.17 27.00
CA ALA A 640 -4.85 0.88 27.05
C ALA A 640 -3.91 0.70 25.85
N CYS A 641 -4.34 1.06 24.64
CA CYS A 641 -3.49 1.04 23.44
C CYS A 641 -2.30 2.00 23.55
N ALA A 642 -2.53 3.22 24.02
CA ALA A 642 -1.47 4.22 24.20
C ALA A 642 -0.37 3.71 25.17
N ARG A 643 -0.77 3.09 26.28
CA ARG A 643 0.18 2.54 27.27
C ARG A 643 1.10 1.48 26.69
N LEU A 644 0.61 0.65 25.77
CA LEU A 644 1.41 -0.42 25.15
C LEU A 644 2.68 0.11 24.46
N ILE A 645 2.66 1.35 23.96
CA ILE A 645 3.80 1.96 23.25
C ILE A 645 4.55 3.01 24.08
N LEU A 646 4.02 3.40 25.26
CA LEU A 646 4.69 4.33 26.19
C LEU A 646 5.76 3.66 27.05
N GLU A 647 5.65 2.35 27.25
CA GLU A 647 6.54 1.56 28.11
C GLU A 647 7.21 0.45 27.28
N PRO A 648 8.43 0.03 27.65
CA PRO A 648 9.02 -1.20 27.14
C PRO A 648 8.07 -2.37 27.39
N SER A 649 7.58 -2.99 26.32
CA SER A 649 6.62 -4.09 26.40
C SER A 649 6.80 -5.04 25.23
N ALA A 650 6.47 -6.31 25.43
CA ALA A 650 6.54 -7.30 24.36
C ALA A 650 5.61 -6.93 23.17
N THR A 651 4.49 -6.25 23.44
CA THR A 651 3.61 -5.72 22.40
C THR A 651 4.26 -4.60 21.60
N ARG A 652 4.95 -3.66 22.27
CA ARG A 652 5.73 -2.62 21.58
C ARG A 652 6.73 -3.23 20.62
N ASP A 653 7.46 -4.26 21.06
CA ASP A 653 8.46 -4.93 20.23
C ASP A 653 7.82 -5.69 19.07
N ARG A 654 6.73 -6.45 19.29
CA ARG A 654 6.00 -7.12 18.18
C ARG A 654 5.40 -6.13 17.18
N LEU A 655 4.94 -4.97 17.64
CA LEU A 655 4.34 -3.93 16.80
C LEU A 655 5.36 -3.26 15.89
N THR A 656 6.60 -3.20 16.35
CA THR A 656 7.71 -2.46 15.73
C THR A 656 8.86 -3.37 15.31
N ASP A 657 8.60 -4.67 15.25
CA ASP A 657 9.53 -5.67 14.74
C ASP A 657 10.03 -5.24 13.36
N GLY A 658 11.32 -5.43 13.06
CA GLY A 658 11.94 -5.00 11.79
C GLY A 658 12.05 -3.49 11.57
N VAL A 659 11.77 -2.63 12.56
CA VAL A 659 12.17 -1.21 12.53
C VAL A 659 13.67 -1.11 12.79
N TYR A 660 14.40 -0.39 11.93
CA TYR A 660 15.80 -0.11 12.16
C TYR A 660 15.95 1.00 13.21
N LEU A 661 16.61 0.69 14.33
CA LEU A 661 16.72 1.60 15.48
C LEU A 661 17.98 2.49 15.46
N GLY A 662 18.84 2.35 14.46
CA GLY A 662 20.11 3.07 14.38
C GLY A 662 21.15 2.58 15.41
N ALA A 663 22.29 3.27 15.43
CA ALA A 663 23.37 3.05 16.39
C ALA A 663 24.13 4.37 16.66
N GLY A 664 24.88 4.43 17.76
CA GLY A 664 25.71 5.58 18.08
C GLY A 664 24.91 6.87 18.28
N ASP A 665 25.21 7.89 17.48
CA ASP A 665 24.60 9.23 17.56
C ASP A 665 23.34 9.37 16.67
N ASP A 666 22.79 8.27 16.15
CA ASP A 666 21.52 8.29 15.42
C ASP A 666 20.36 8.79 16.31
N ALA A 667 19.53 9.68 15.78
CA ALA A 667 18.47 10.34 16.55
C ALA A 667 17.43 9.35 17.13
N VAL A 668 17.20 8.22 16.48
CA VAL A 668 16.30 7.16 16.96
C VAL A 668 16.98 6.36 18.07
N ALA A 669 18.27 6.05 17.90
CA ALA A 669 19.05 5.37 18.92
C ALA A 669 19.18 6.21 20.20
N GLU A 670 19.40 7.53 20.06
CA GLU A 670 19.40 8.47 21.20
C GLU A 670 18.05 8.49 21.92
N LEU A 671 16.94 8.42 21.17
CA LEU A 671 15.59 8.34 21.74
C LEU A 671 15.35 7.05 22.52
N GLU A 672 15.72 5.89 21.97
CA GLU A 672 15.60 4.61 22.69
C GLU A 672 16.48 4.60 23.94
N ARG A 673 17.70 5.10 23.87
CA ARG A 673 18.58 5.23 25.04
C ARG A 673 17.96 6.14 26.11
N ALA A 674 17.37 7.26 25.70
CA ALA A 674 16.69 8.16 26.65
C ALA A 674 15.48 7.48 27.30
N LEU A 675 14.72 6.66 26.54
CA LEU A 675 13.61 5.88 27.09
C LEU A 675 14.10 4.91 28.17
N ASP A 676 15.14 4.13 27.89
CA ASP A 676 15.70 3.16 28.84
C ASP A 676 16.17 3.85 30.13
N LEU A 677 16.89 4.97 30.01
CA LEU A 677 17.36 5.74 31.17
C LEU A 677 16.21 6.37 31.96
N VAL A 678 15.16 6.85 31.29
CA VAL A 678 13.96 7.40 31.96
C VAL A 678 13.21 6.32 32.72
N VAL A 679 13.05 5.13 32.14
CA VAL A 679 12.41 3.99 32.81
C VAL A 679 13.27 3.52 34.00
N ALA A 680 14.58 3.37 33.83
CA ALA A 680 15.48 2.93 34.89
C ALA A 680 15.54 3.90 36.08
N SER A 681 15.36 5.21 35.84
CA SER A 681 15.40 6.25 36.87
C SER A 681 14.03 6.57 37.51
N GLU A 682 12.93 5.97 37.02
CA GLU A 682 11.57 6.23 37.51
C GLU A 682 11.39 5.92 39.01
N PRO A 683 11.85 4.78 39.57
CA PRO A 683 11.69 4.50 40.99
C PRO A 683 12.30 5.58 41.89
N ILE A 684 13.41 6.18 41.45
CA ILE A 684 14.09 7.27 42.16
C ILE A 684 13.24 8.54 42.09
N ARG A 685 12.74 8.89 40.91
CA ARG A 685 11.84 10.04 40.70
C ARG A 685 10.56 9.93 41.52
N ASP A 686 9.96 8.75 41.59
CA ASP A 686 8.77 8.49 42.39
C ASP A 686 9.02 8.63 43.89
N ARG A 687 10.18 8.18 44.37
CA ARG A 687 10.61 8.40 45.76
C ARG A 687 10.74 9.89 46.06
N LEU A 688 11.42 10.64 45.20
CA LEU A 688 11.57 12.10 45.35
C LEU A 688 10.22 12.83 45.31
N LYS A 689 9.31 12.43 44.41
CA LYS A 689 7.95 12.97 44.30
C LYS A 689 7.14 12.74 45.58
N LYS A 690 7.23 11.54 46.18
CA LYS A 690 6.59 11.23 47.48
C LYS A 690 7.17 12.09 48.62
N LEU A 691 8.47 12.34 48.61
CA LEU A 691 9.17 13.21 49.57
C LEU A 691 8.99 14.71 49.29
N ARG A 692 8.34 15.08 48.19
CA ARG A 692 8.16 16.47 47.71
C ARG A 692 9.46 17.22 47.47
N VAL A 693 10.56 16.50 47.25
CA VAL A 693 11.87 17.06 46.89
C VAL A 693 11.99 17.05 45.37
N ARG A 694 12.32 18.21 44.79
CA ARG A 694 12.32 18.41 43.33
C ARG A 694 13.71 18.43 42.74
N ASP A 695 14.66 18.95 43.50
CA ASP A 695 16.03 19.13 43.07
C ASP A 695 16.84 17.89 43.48
N PRO A 696 17.37 17.12 42.51
CA PRO A 696 18.24 15.99 42.79
C PRO A 696 19.48 16.37 43.61
N ASP A 697 20.04 17.57 43.41
CA ASP A 697 21.21 18.05 44.17
C ASP A 697 20.85 18.23 45.64
N ALA A 698 19.77 18.96 45.92
CA ALA A 698 19.26 19.11 47.28
C ALA A 698 18.87 17.77 47.93
N ALA A 699 18.38 16.80 47.16
CA ALA A 699 18.07 15.46 47.67
C ALA A 699 19.33 14.68 48.06
N LEU A 700 20.42 14.83 47.32
CA LEU A 700 21.72 14.23 47.64
C LEU A 700 22.31 14.87 48.90
N ASP A 701 22.29 16.20 49.00
CA ASP A 701 22.79 16.95 50.16
C ASP A 701 22.03 16.59 51.46
N GLN A 702 20.74 16.31 51.34
CA GLN A 702 19.89 15.86 52.45
C GLN A 702 20.01 14.35 52.74
N GLY A 703 20.82 13.61 51.98
CA GLY A 703 20.98 12.16 52.12
C GLY A 703 19.74 11.34 51.75
N LEU A 704 18.81 11.92 50.99
CA LEU A 704 17.56 11.27 50.57
C LEU A 704 17.75 10.33 49.37
N ILE A 705 18.83 10.52 48.61
CA ILE A 705 19.26 9.67 47.50
C ILE A 705 20.77 9.42 47.60
N SER A 706 21.24 8.33 46.99
CA SER A 706 22.68 8.04 46.91
C SER A 706 23.36 8.85 45.79
N ARG A 707 24.70 8.91 45.80
CA ARG A 707 25.48 9.47 44.69
C ARG A 707 25.23 8.73 43.37
N GLU A 708 24.99 7.43 43.44
CA GLU A 708 24.65 6.60 42.28
C GLU A 708 23.27 6.96 41.73
N ASP A 709 22.27 7.12 42.60
CA ASP A 709 20.92 7.56 42.21
C ASP A 709 20.95 8.94 41.55
N HIS A 710 21.75 9.85 42.10
CA HIS A 710 21.96 11.19 41.54
C HIS A 710 22.59 11.11 40.14
N ALA A 711 23.65 10.31 39.96
CA ALA A 711 24.29 10.10 38.67
C ALA A 711 23.31 9.54 37.61
N LYS A 712 22.47 8.58 37.98
CA LYS A 712 21.42 8.01 37.09
C LYS A 712 20.40 9.07 36.67
N LEU A 713 19.96 9.92 37.60
CA LEU A 713 19.04 11.02 37.29
C LEU A 713 19.68 12.06 36.37
N ALA A 714 20.95 12.39 36.58
CA ALA A 714 21.71 13.31 35.73
C ALA A 714 21.91 12.75 34.32
N GLU A 715 22.28 11.48 34.18
CA GLU A 715 22.44 10.82 32.88
C GLU A 715 21.13 10.80 32.10
N ALA A 716 20.01 10.42 32.76
CA ALA A 716 18.69 10.45 32.14
C ALA A 716 18.29 11.87 31.72
N ALA A 717 18.57 12.89 32.54
CA ALA A 717 18.27 14.29 32.20
C ALA A 717 19.07 14.77 30.98
N MET A 718 20.36 14.40 30.87
CA MET A 718 21.19 14.72 29.71
C MET A 718 20.69 14.04 28.44
N ALA A 719 20.32 12.76 28.52
CA ALA A 719 19.76 12.03 27.37
C ALA A 719 18.44 12.65 26.89
N VAL A 720 17.54 13.00 27.81
CA VAL A 720 16.29 13.70 27.48
C VAL A 720 16.56 15.06 26.84
N ALA A 721 17.54 15.82 27.35
CA ALA A 721 17.88 17.13 26.80
C ALA A 721 18.34 17.04 25.34
N LYS A 722 19.14 16.02 25.00
CA LYS A 722 19.56 15.73 23.62
C LYS A 722 18.38 15.42 22.71
N VAL A 723 17.49 14.52 23.14
CA VAL A 723 16.30 14.14 22.36
C VAL A 723 15.36 15.33 22.10
N VAL A 724 15.20 16.19 23.10
CA VAL A 724 14.34 17.38 23.02
C VAL A 724 14.95 18.48 22.15
N ALA A 725 16.28 18.52 22.04
CA ALA A 725 16.94 19.49 21.20
C ALA A 725 16.51 19.34 19.74
N VAL A 726 16.49 20.47 19.05
CA VAL A 726 16.33 20.57 17.60
C VAL A 726 17.66 21.04 17.02
N ASP A 727 17.77 20.96 15.70
CA ASP A 727 18.93 21.47 14.99
C ASP A 727 18.76 22.96 14.67
N ASP A 728 19.89 23.64 14.54
CA ASP A 728 20.00 25.02 14.09
C ASP A 728 21.16 25.11 13.10
N PHE A 729 21.07 26.08 12.20
CA PHE A 729 22.02 26.26 11.11
C PHE A 729 22.39 27.73 11.01
N SER A 730 23.67 28.00 10.76
CA SER A 730 24.17 29.31 10.39
C SER A 730 23.61 29.77 9.04
N PRO A 731 23.57 31.09 8.76
CA PRO A 731 23.14 31.60 7.45
C PRO A 731 23.95 31.01 6.27
N GLU A 732 25.22 30.69 6.49
CA GLU A 732 26.13 30.14 5.48
C GLU A 732 25.73 28.70 5.13
N GLU A 733 25.40 27.87 6.12
CA GLU A 733 24.92 26.49 5.95
C GLU A 733 23.59 26.42 5.18
N ILE A 734 22.74 27.45 5.30
CA ILE A 734 21.44 27.50 4.61
C ILE A 734 21.58 28.00 3.17
N THR A 735 22.39 29.04 2.94
CA THR A 735 22.46 29.73 1.64
C THR A 735 23.49 29.12 0.69
N GLY A 736 24.45 28.36 1.21
CA GLY A 736 25.60 27.88 0.45
C GLY A 736 26.53 29.01 -0.02
N MET A 737 26.34 30.23 0.48
CA MET A 737 27.17 31.40 0.19
C MET A 737 27.98 31.78 1.44
N ALA A 738 29.27 32.07 1.25
CA ALA A 738 30.11 32.65 2.28
C ALA A 738 29.56 34.02 2.74
N THR A 739 29.85 34.41 3.98
CA THR A 739 29.41 35.71 4.53
C THR A 739 29.90 36.89 3.66
N PRO A 740 29.19 38.04 3.66
CA PRO A 740 29.71 39.28 3.08
C PRO A 740 31.07 39.71 3.65
N ALA A 741 31.44 39.23 4.85
CA ALA A 741 32.75 39.49 5.46
C ALA A 741 33.89 38.71 4.78
N GLU A 742 33.62 37.48 4.33
CA GLU A 742 34.58 36.66 3.57
C GLU A 742 34.73 37.15 2.13
N GLN A 743 33.66 37.64 1.51
CA GLN A 743 33.71 38.25 0.17
C GLN A 743 34.57 39.54 0.14
N ARG A 744 34.53 40.36 1.20
CA ARG A 744 35.41 41.56 1.31
C ARG A 744 36.89 41.22 1.43
N HIS A 745 37.24 40.04 1.94
CA HIS A 745 38.64 39.60 2.01
C HIS A 745 39.16 39.08 0.66
N VAL A 746 38.27 38.60 -0.21
CA VAL A 746 38.61 38.21 -1.58
C VAL A 746 38.73 39.44 -2.49
N GLU A 747 37.82 40.41 -2.38
CA GLU A 747 37.90 41.69 -3.12
C GLU A 747 39.04 42.61 -2.65
N ALA A 748 39.60 42.40 -1.46
CA ALA A 748 40.78 43.14 -0.98
C ALA A 748 42.12 42.43 -1.32
N ALA A 749 42.06 41.24 -1.92
CA ALA A 749 43.22 40.45 -2.35
C ALA A 749 43.36 40.36 -3.88
N GLU A 750 42.40 40.88 -4.64
CA GLU A 750 42.54 41.30 -6.05
C GLU A 750 42.91 42.78 -6.13
#